data_AF-A0A9P8M3P9-F1
#
_entry.id   AF-A0A9P8M3P9-F1
#
_cell.length_a   1.000
_cell.length_b   1.000
_cell.length_c   1.000
_cell.angle_alpha   90.00
_cell.angle_beta   90.00
_cell.angle_gamma   90.00
#
_symmetry.space_group_name_H-M   'P 1'
#
loop_
_entity.id
_entity.type
_entity.pdbx_description
1 polymer ?
#
loop_
_entity_poly.entity_id
_entity_poly.type
_entity_poly.pdbx_seq_one_letter_code
_entity_poly.pdbx_strand_id
1 'polypeptide(L)'
;MEHDPTILCIIAVLVVIYLIWRLCGIYWRLQHVPGPFFAKFTNLQRVWWVKTGRAHEYHRQMHANYGSIVRFGPNMVSISDPGVIQAIYPSRAGFPKGALPAVFNTQDEDLHKRLRSPIAPLYSMTNVLKFEPLVDETLRLLLKQLDDRHLGGSSFNLGNWLQYFAFDSMGTLTFSRRYGFLVQGRDVHGILEEIWTFMKTVALMGQIPWFDELWNKNALITLFKKPTGFGVLKIVDKFISQRLVRRQECGDLKEKDMLSQFLSIQASNPDVLPSAARAWTFSNIIAGSDSTANVMRTIMYNLLLHRGTLNRCRDELLEAESRAGLSQPCPTWEEVRDLPYLDACLLEALRLHPPFCLPLERVVPSGGLTVCETYLPAGTVVGISPLSAMETAGSSKDEVTLLPVLNAPPSSSTVDVRVIDPGTTLDLQPSLFWQPPLLGLTKVTVPTYCFLISAGNRHVLFDLGVRQDWENLPPSVVSMVQAQTTIQNPRNVSDVLDSDTSSPGIRSTDIEAVILSHAHFDHVGDPSTFPPSTNLVVGPGIRDSHWPGYPTNPAAINLDSDIQGRPVREISFDKTEKGAVAIGSFDALDYFGDGSLYLLNAPGHSVGHMCALARVTVSPDSFVFMGGDSCHHPGVIRPTKYRPCPSQACHGRLSHCTSQSDSESFFTLSPVLTSNYAAALKTVDKIKELDALDNVFVILAHDNTLRGNVNFYPLTINDWRAKGYGKKTRWLFCKELENALESSE
;
A
#
# COMPACT_ATOMS: atom_id res chain seq x y z
N MET A 1 0.87 -51.61 51.41
CA MET A 1 1.93 -50.60 51.30
C MET A 1 1.41 -49.34 51.96
N GLU A 2 1.74 -49.15 53.24
CA GLU A 2 1.46 -47.90 53.94
C GLU A 2 2.40 -46.83 53.39
N HIS A 3 1.86 -45.82 52.72
CA HIS A 3 2.65 -44.68 52.28
C HIS A 3 2.98 -43.83 53.52
N ASP A 4 4.25 -43.80 53.90
CA ASP A 4 4.75 -42.98 55.01
C ASP A 4 4.39 -41.49 54.75
N PRO A 5 3.53 -40.87 55.58
CA PRO A 5 3.08 -39.49 55.39
C PRO A 5 4.24 -38.48 55.39
N THR A 6 5.38 -38.86 55.97
CA THR A 6 6.60 -38.05 56.01
C THR A 6 7.24 -37.90 54.62
N ILE A 7 7.25 -38.97 53.82
CA ILE A 7 7.79 -38.95 52.44
C ILE A 7 6.90 -38.08 51.55
N LEU A 8 5.57 -38.20 51.69
CA LEU A 8 4.60 -37.35 50.98
C LEU A 8 4.78 -35.86 51.32
N CYS A 9 5.02 -35.52 52.59
CA CYS A 9 5.31 -34.15 53.01
C CYS A 9 6.62 -33.62 52.41
N ILE A 10 7.69 -34.42 52.41
CA ILE A 10 8.99 -34.02 51.83
C ILE A 10 8.84 -33.78 50.33
N ILE A 11 8.16 -34.67 49.61
CA ILE A 11 7.89 -34.50 48.17
C ILE A 11 7.07 -33.22 47.94
N ALA A 12 6.03 -32.98 48.73
CA ALA A 12 5.21 -31.77 48.60
C ALA A 12 6.03 -30.49 48.81
N VAL A 13 6.89 -30.45 49.83
CA VAL A 13 7.77 -29.30 50.11
C VAL A 13 8.78 -29.09 48.98
N LEU A 14 9.41 -30.15 48.47
CA LEU A 14 10.34 -30.04 47.33
C LEU A 14 9.65 -29.54 46.06
N VAL A 15 8.42 -29.99 45.79
CA VAL A 15 7.62 -29.51 44.67
C VAL A 15 7.30 -28.02 44.84
N VAL A 16 6.92 -27.57 46.04
CA VAL A 16 6.65 -26.15 46.33
C VAL A 16 7.91 -25.31 46.15
N ILE A 17 9.07 -25.75 46.67
CA ILE A 17 10.35 -25.06 46.49
C ILE A 17 10.72 -24.96 45.02
N TYR A 18 10.59 -26.05 44.25
CA TYR A 18 10.85 -26.07 42.82
C TYR A 18 9.93 -25.11 42.04
N LEU A 19 8.63 -25.08 42.37
CA LEU A 19 7.67 -24.17 41.77
C LEU A 19 7.99 -22.71 42.08
N ILE A 20 8.33 -22.39 43.33
CA ILE A 20 8.76 -21.04 43.73
C ILE A 20 10.02 -20.64 42.97
N TRP A 21 11.04 -21.51 42.93
CA TRP A 21 12.28 -21.26 42.20
C TRP A 21 12.03 -21.01 40.69
N ARG A 22 11.17 -21.81 40.06
CA ARG A 22 10.74 -21.61 38.66
C ARG A 22 10.01 -20.28 38.47
N LEU A 23 9.07 -19.93 39.35
CA LEU A 23 8.31 -18.69 39.27
C LEU A 23 9.20 -17.47 39.47
N CYS A 24 10.10 -17.50 40.46
CA CYS A 24 11.08 -16.45 40.69
C CYS A 24 12.05 -16.31 39.50
N GLY A 25 12.55 -17.42 38.96
CA GLY A 25 13.39 -17.43 37.75
C GLY A 25 12.71 -16.81 36.54
N ILE A 26 11.44 -17.16 36.28
CA ILE A 26 10.64 -16.57 35.19
C ILE A 26 10.34 -15.09 35.47
N TYR A 27 10.09 -14.71 36.72
CA TYR A 27 9.88 -13.33 37.11
C TYR A 27 11.11 -12.47 36.80
N TRP A 28 12.29 -12.85 37.30
CA TRP A 28 13.54 -12.10 37.11
C TRP A 28 13.95 -11.99 35.64
N ARG A 29 13.70 -13.03 34.84
CA ARG A 29 14.02 -13.03 33.39
C ARG A 29 13.25 -12.01 32.56
N LEU A 30 12.06 -11.61 33.02
CA LEU A 30 11.14 -10.71 32.31
C LEU A 30 10.68 -9.55 33.21
N GLN A 31 11.48 -9.20 34.22
CA GLN A 31 11.12 -8.15 35.19
C GLN A 31 11.05 -6.75 34.55
N HIS A 32 11.86 -6.54 33.51
CA HIS A 32 11.94 -5.30 32.74
C HIS A 32 10.76 -5.11 31.78
N VAL A 33 10.01 -6.16 31.45
CA VAL A 33 8.85 -6.07 30.55
C VAL A 33 7.63 -5.57 31.35
N PRO A 34 7.02 -4.44 30.97
CA PRO A 34 5.88 -3.88 31.69
C PRO A 34 4.63 -4.74 31.50
N GLY A 35 3.69 -4.65 32.43
CA GLY A 35 2.42 -5.37 32.33
C GLY A 35 1.70 -5.50 33.68
N PRO A 36 0.45 -6.00 33.66
CA PRO A 36 -0.37 -6.14 34.85
C PRO A 36 0.29 -6.97 35.94
N PHE A 37 0.01 -6.64 37.21
CA PHE A 37 0.61 -7.33 38.35
C PHE A 37 0.39 -8.85 38.32
N PHE A 38 -0.85 -9.30 38.11
CA PHE A 38 -1.17 -10.74 38.09
C PHE A 38 -0.56 -11.49 36.90
N ALA A 39 -0.42 -10.82 35.75
CA ALA A 39 0.22 -11.38 34.56
C ALA A 39 1.69 -11.79 34.80
N LYS A 40 2.38 -11.17 35.78
CA LYS A 40 3.76 -11.53 36.13
C LYS A 40 3.87 -12.91 36.80
N PHE A 41 2.79 -13.40 37.42
CA PHE A 41 2.81 -14.61 38.25
C PHE A 41 1.91 -15.74 37.76
N THR A 42 0.83 -15.43 37.02
CA THR A 42 -0.12 -16.46 36.58
C THR A 42 -0.76 -16.16 35.22
N ASN A 43 -1.14 -17.22 34.49
CA ASN A 43 -1.95 -17.12 33.26
C ASN A 43 -3.45 -17.02 33.54
N LEU A 44 -3.89 -17.07 34.81
CA LEU A 44 -5.32 -16.99 35.16
C LEU A 44 -5.98 -15.70 34.66
N GLN A 45 -5.25 -14.60 34.62
CA GLN A 45 -5.74 -13.34 34.07
C GLN A 45 -6.10 -13.46 32.58
N ARG A 46 -5.27 -14.14 31.79
CA ARG A 46 -5.52 -14.40 30.37
C ARG A 46 -6.71 -15.33 30.14
N VAL A 47 -6.83 -16.37 30.97
CA VAL A 47 -8.01 -17.27 30.95
C VAL A 47 -9.28 -16.46 31.22
N TRP A 48 -9.24 -15.57 32.21
CA TRP A 48 -10.37 -14.71 32.53
C TRP A 48 -10.72 -13.79 31.35
N TRP A 49 -9.74 -13.13 30.71
CA TRP A 49 -9.97 -12.30 29.52
C TRP A 49 -10.64 -13.07 28.37
N VAL A 50 -10.23 -14.31 28.11
CA VAL A 50 -10.86 -15.14 27.07
C VAL A 50 -12.28 -15.55 27.46
N LYS A 51 -12.51 -15.88 28.74
CA LYS A 51 -13.82 -16.31 29.25
C LYS A 51 -14.90 -15.23 29.10
N THR A 52 -14.55 -13.95 29.12
CA THR A 52 -15.53 -12.86 28.92
C THR A 52 -15.97 -12.69 27.45
N GLY A 53 -15.27 -13.31 26.50
CA GLY A 53 -15.45 -13.04 25.06
C GLY A 53 -14.88 -11.70 24.59
N ARG A 54 -14.23 -10.93 25.48
CA ARG A 54 -13.71 -9.57 25.21
C ARG A 54 -12.19 -9.47 25.32
N ALA A 55 -11.48 -10.58 25.12
CA ALA A 55 -10.02 -10.61 25.25
C ALA A 55 -9.31 -9.55 24.40
N HIS A 56 -9.80 -9.31 23.18
CA HIS A 56 -9.28 -8.29 22.28
C HIS A 56 -9.37 -6.86 22.84
N GLU A 57 -10.48 -6.53 23.52
CA GLU A 57 -10.63 -5.23 24.21
C GLU A 57 -9.64 -5.09 25.37
N TYR A 58 -9.44 -6.16 26.14
CA TYR A 58 -8.46 -6.16 27.23
C TYR A 58 -7.04 -6.03 26.68
N HIS A 59 -6.68 -6.76 25.62
CA HIS A 59 -5.37 -6.66 24.99
C HIS A 59 -5.09 -5.22 24.54
N ARG A 60 -6.09 -4.58 23.90
CA ARG A 60 -6.03 -3.18 23.51
C ARG A 60 -5.81 -2.25 24.71
N GLN A 61 -6.60 -2.41 25.77
CA GLN A 61 -6.43 -1.62 27.00
C GLN A 61 -5.05 -1.82 27.64
N MET A 62 -4.52 -3.04 27.61
CA MET A 62 -3.19 -3.31 28.15
C MET A 62 -2.10 -2.61 27.33
N HIS A 63 -2.17 -2.67 26.00
CA HIS A 63 -1.23 -1.95 25.14
C HIS A 63 -1.36 -0.42 25.26
N ALA A 64 -2.58 0.11 25.43
CA ALA A 64 -2.79 1.52 25.72
C ALA A 64 -2.16 1.98 27.05
N ASN A 65 -2.18 1.11 28.07
CA ASN A 65 -1.67 1.44 29.41
C ASN A 65 -0.16 1.21 29.60
N TYR A 66 0.40 0.20 28.94
CA TYR A 66 1.77 -0.27 29.19
C TYR A 66 2.71 -0.12 27.98
N GLY A 67 2.21 0.30 26.82
CA GLY A 67 2.99 0.54 25.60
C GLY A 67 2.99 -0.63 24.61
N SER A 68 3.94 -0.60 23.67
CA SER A 68 3.99 -1.53 22.53
C SER A 68 4.36 -2.96 22.91
N ILE A 69 5.04 -3.15 24.05
CA ILE A 69 5.45 -4.46 24.58
C ILE A 69 4.86 -4.67 25.96
N VAL A 70 4.05 -5.73 26.14
CA VAL A 70 3.33 -5.96 27.40
C VAL A 70 3.35 -7.42 27.80
N ARG A 71 3.70 -7.69 29.05
CA ARG A 71 3.65 -9.03 29.65
C ARG A 71 2.22 -9.41 29.99
N PHE A 72 1.64 -10.36 29.25
CA PHE A 72 0.28 -10.89 29.49
C PHE A 72 0.28 -12.14 30.36
N GLY A 73 1.40 -12.86 30.44
CA GLY A 73 1.55 -14.02 31.31
C GLY A 73 2.98 -14.17 31.84
N PRO A 74 3.24 -15.13 32.75
CA PRO A 74 4.55 -15.24 33.39
C PRO A 74 5.68 -15.38 32.38
N ASN A 75 5.46 -16.12 31.31
CA ASN A 75 6.42 -16.29 30.22
C ASN A 75 5.86 -15.84 28.87
N MET A 76 4.80 -15.01 28.84
CA MET A 76 4.14 -14.57 27.60
C MET A 76 4.13 -13.05 27.48
N VAL A 77 4.68 -12.56 26.36
CA VAL A 77 4.77 -11.14 26.01
C VAL A 77 3.94 -10.90 24.74
N SER A 78 3.00 -9.96 24.84
CA SER A 78 2.23 -9.44 23.72
C SER A 78 2.92 -8.20 23.16
N ILE A 79 2.91 -8.08 21.83
CA ILE A 79 3.49 -6.95 21.10
C ILE A 79 2.42 -6.34 20.19
N SER A 80 2.38 -5.01 20.07
CA SER A 80 1.45 -4.30 19.19
C SER A 80 2.14 -3.54 18.05
N ASP A 81 3.47 -3.56 17.97
CA ASP A 81 4.21 -2.90 16.90
C ASP A 81 4.13 -3.72 15.58
N PRO A 82 3.58 -3.18 14.49
CA PRO A 82 3.55 -3.87 13.20
C PRO A 82 4.95 -4.06 12.58
N GLY A 83 5.93 -3.22 12.92
CA GLY A 83 7.29 -3.29 12.39
C GLY A 83 8.03 -4.59 12.73
N VAL A 84 7.59 -5.31 13.77
CA VAL A 84 8.20 -6.58 14.19
C VAL A 84 7.50 -7.82 13.65
N ILE A 85 6.47 -7.66 12.79
CA ILE A 85 5.74 -8.80 12.19
C ILE A 85 6.68 -9.78 11.50
N GLN A 86 7.62 -9.30 10.68
CA GLN A 86 8.56 -10.18 9.98
C GLN A 86 9.58 -10.86 10.90
N ALA A 87 9.93 -10.21 12.02
CA ALA A 87 10.83 -10.79 13.02
C ALA A 87 10.17 -11.94 13.81
N ILE A 88 8.86 -11.83 14.09
CA ILE A 88 8.12 -12.82 14.89
C ILE A 88 7.43 -13.87 14.00
N TYR A 89 7.04 -13.51 12.78
CA TYR A 89 6.33 -14.39 11.84
C TYR A 89 7.08 -14.50 10.49
N PRO A 90 8.34 -14.97 10.47
CA PRO A 90 9.10 -15.09 9.24
C PRO A 90 8.46 -16.08 8.25
N SER A 91 8.63 -15.81 6.95
CA SER A 91 8.07 -16.65 5.87
C SER A 91 8.74 -18.03 5.71
N ARG A 92 9.84 -18.29 6.42
CA ARG A 92 10.54 -19.60 6.48
C ARG A 92 11.06 -19.86 7.91
N ALA A 93 11.11 -21.15 8.29
CA ALA A 93 11.46 -21.71 9.61
C ALA A 93 10.90 -20.87 10.78
N GLY A 94 9.64 -21.13 11.14
CA GLY A 94 8.92 -20.38 12.17
C GLY A 94 8.76 -21.18 13.46
N PHE A 95 8.59 -20.45 14.57
CA PHE A 95 8.57 -21.00 15.92
C PHE A 95 7.46 -22.05 16.18
N PRO A 96 7.68 -22.99 17.11
CA PRO A 96 6.79 -24.13 17.40
C PRO A 96 5.37 -23.72 17.85
N LYS A 97 4.32 -24.39 17.33
CA LYS A 97 2.88 -24.22 17.69
C LYS A 97 2.26 -25.50 18.28
N GLY A 98 1.61 -25.55 19.45
CA GLY A 98 1.02 -26.82 20.03
C GLY A 98 -0.45 -27.03 19.70
N ALA A 99 -1.22 -28.07 20.09
CA ALA A 99 -0.93 -29.51 20.06
C ALA A 99 -2.16 -30.32 19.57
N LEU A 100 -1.90 -31.10 18.51
CA LEU A 100 -2.53 -32.25 17.80
C LEU A 100 -1.70 -32.21 16.48
N PRO A 101 -1.13 -33.27 15.90
CA PRO A 101 -0.25 -33.08 14.74
C PRO A 101 -1.06 -32.77 13.46
N ALA A 102 -1.54 -31.55 13.35
CA ALA A 102 -2.07 -30.95 12.14
C ALA A 102 -1.24 -29.70 11.79
N VAL A 103 -1.43 -29.20 10.58
CA VAL A 103 -0.60 -28.12 10.01
C VAL A 103 -0.62 -26.85 10.89
N PHE A 104 -1.70 -26.61 11.62
CA PHE A 104 -1.90 -25.37 12.38
C PHE A 104 -1.32 -25.39 13.80
N ASN A 105 -0.99 -26.57 14.35
CA ASN A 105 -0.82 -26.80 15.79
C ASN A 105 0.26 -27.86 16.13
N THR A 106 1.15 -28.21 15.19
CA THR A 106 2.35 -29.00 15.47
C THR A 106 3.57 -28.12 15.81
N GLN A 107 4.28 -28.49 16.89
CA GLN A 107 5.48 -27.79 17.35
C GLN A 107 6.74 -28.30 16.64
N ASP A 108 6.68 -29.52 16.15
CA ASP A 108 7.76 -30.16 15.42
C ASP A 108 7.81 -29.59 14.00
N GLU A 109 8.91 -28.91 13.67
CA GLU A 109 9.14 -28.29 12.36
C GLU A 109 9.24 -29.31 11.23
N ASP A 110 9.84 -30.48 11.49
CA ASP A 110 9.97 -31.56 10.51
C ASP A 110 8.62 -32.21 10.24
N LEU A 111 7.83 -32.44 11.30
CA LEU A 111 6.45 -32.91 11.17
C LEU A 111 5.57 -31.88 10.46
N HIS A 112 5.72 -30.58 10.78
CA HIS A 112 5.02 -29.50 10.10
C HIS A 112 5.35 -29.49 8.61
N LYS A 113 6.64 -29.60 8.26
CA LYS A 113 7.10 -29.67 6.87
C LYS A 113 6.53 -30.88 6.15
N ARG A 114 6.56 -32.07 6.77
CA ARG A 114 5.99 -33.31 6.23
C ARG A 114 4.48 -33.23 6.01
N LEU A 115 3.75 -32.49 6.86
CA LEU A 115 2.30 -32.29 6.73
C LEU A 115 1.93 -31.17 5.74
N ARG A 116 2.71 -30.08 5.68
CA ARG A 116 2.41 -28.88 4.86
C ARG A 116 2.88 -29.02 3.42
N SER A 117 4.13 -29.44 3.21
CA SER A 117 4.75 -29.44 1.88
C SER A 117 3.97 -30.22 0.81
N PRO A 118 3.38 -31.40 1.11
CA PRO A 118 2.64 -32.16 0.09
C PRO A 118 1.37 -31.47 -0.38
N ILE A 119 0.69 -30.73 0.50
CA ILE A 119 -0.60 -30.08 0.19
C ILE A 119 -0.43 -28.62 -0.24
N ALA A 120 0.72 -27.98 0.01
CA ALA A 120 0.95 -26.57 -0.31
C ALA A 120 0.63 -26.18 -1.76
N PRO A 121 0.94 -27.01 -2.79
CA PRO A 121 0.55 -26.70 -4.17
C PRO A 121 -0.97 -26.57 -4.36
N LEU A 122 -1.80 -27.27 -3.58
CA LEU A 122 -3.26 -27.19 -3.70
C LEU A 122 -3.81 -25.81 -3.36
N TYR A 123 -3.08 -25.04 -2.55
CA TYR A 123 -3.46 -23.71 -2.09
C TYR A 123 -2.75 -22.58 -2.86
N SER A 124 -2.06 -22.88 -3.96
CA SER A 124 -1.54 -21.83 -4.86
C SER A 124 -2.68 -21.18 -5.64
N MET A 125 -2.56 -19.90 -6.01
CA MET A 125 -3.59 -19.21 -6.79
C MET A 125 -4.00 -19.98 -8.05
N THR A 126 -3.03 -20.54 -8.78
CA THR A 126 -3.28 -21.34 -9.99
C THR A 126 -4.16 -22.58 -9.73
N ASN A 127 -4.08 -23.20 -8.55
CA ASN A 127 -4.88 -24.37 -8.21
C ASN A 127 -6.18 -24.01 -7.48
N VAL A 128 -6.17 -22.95 -6.67
CA VAL A 128 -7.38 -22.46 -5.97
C VAL A 128 -8.44 -22.03 -6.97
N LEU A 129 -8.06 -21.32 -8.05
CA LEU A 129 -8.99 -20.89 -9.10
C LEU A 129 -9.66 -22.07 -9.82
N LYS A 130 -9.06 -23.28 -9.82
CA LYS A 130 -9.71 -24.47 -10.40
C LYS A 130 -10.95 -24.90 -9.63
N PHE A 131 -11.10 -24.46 -8.39
CA PHE A 131 -12.26 -24.76 -7.56
C PHE A 131 -13.34 -23.68 -7.59
N GLU A 132 -13.10 -22.55 -8.26
CA GLU A 132 -14.06 -21.44 -8.39
C GLU A 132 -15.46 -21.90 -8.86
N PRO A 133 -15.62 -22.80 -9.86
CA PRO A 133 -16.94 -23.28 -10.27
C PRO A 133 -17.75 -23.95 -9.15
N LEU A 134 -17.09 -24.57 -8.17
CA LEU A 134 -17.74 -25.19 -7.01
C LEU A 134 -18.27 -24.14 -6.01
N VAL A 135 -17.58 -23.01 -5.91
CA VAL A 135 -18.03 -21.85 -5.13
C VAL A 135 -19.23 -21.22 -5.81
N ASP A 136 -19.19 -21.04 -7.14
CA ASP A 136 -20.30 -20.47 -7.91
C ASP A 136 -21.58 -21.28 -7.80
N GLU A 137 -21.49 -22.62 -7.80
CA GLU A 137 -22.66 -23.49 -7.57
C GLU A 137 -23.32 -23.17 -6.22
N THR A 138 -22.50 -22.94 -5.20
CA THR A 138 -22.97 -22.63 -3.85
C THR A 138 -23.51 -21.20 -3.76
N LEU A 139 -22.90 -20.24 -4.47
CA LEU A 139 -23.34 -18.85 -4.52
C LEU A 139 -24.68 -18.71 -5.22
N ARG A 140 -24.88 -19.39 -6.37
CA ARG A 140 -26.18 -19.42 -7.06
C ARG A 140 -27.27 -20.01 -6.17
N LEU A 141 -26.96 -21.03 -5.38
CA LEU A 141 -27.91 -21.58 -4.41
C LEU A 141 -28.25 -20.57 -3.30
N LEU A 142 -27.27 -19.85 -2.77
CA LEU A 142 -27.50 -18.79 -1.80
C LEU A 142 -28.49 -17.75 -2.36
N LEU A 143 -28.19 -17.21 -3.55
CA LEU A 143 -29.06 -16.22 -4.21
C LEU A 143 -30.49 -16.75 -4.38
N LYS A 144 -30.63 -17.97 -4.92
CA LYS A 144 -31.94 -18.62 -5.07
C LYS A 144 -32.70 -18.75 -3.75
N GLN A 145 -32.03 -19.14 -2.65
CA GLN A 145 -32.69 -19.29 -1.35
C GLN A 145 -33.10 -17.94 -0.76
N LEU A 146 -32.32 -16.89 -0.98
CA LEU A 146 -32.66 -15.54 -0.55
C LEU A 146 -33.87 -15.01 -1.35
N ASP A 147 -33.88 -15.21 -2.66
CA ASP A 147 -35.00 -14.81 -3.52
C ASP A 147 -36.29 -15.57 -3.15
N ASP A 148 -36.24 -16.89 -3.09
CA ASP A 148 -37.42 -17.74 -2.81
C ASP A 148 -38.06 -17.44 -1.44
N ARG A 149 -37.27 -17.06 -0.43
CA ARG A 149 -37.73 -16.93 0.96
C ARG A 149 -37.96 -15.50 1.42
N HIS A 150 -37.23 -14.54 0.86
CA HIS A 150 -37.12 -13.20 1.43
C HIS A 150 -37.48 -12.06 0.49
N LEU A 151 -37.66 -12.32 -0.81
CA LEU A 151 -38.03 -11.29 -1.80
C LEU A 151 -39.38 -10.62 -1.51
N GLY A 152 -40.26 -11.27 -0.74
CA GLY A 152 -41.52 -10.71 -0.24
C GLY A 152 -41.41 -9.71 0.93
N GLY A 153 -40.21 -9.25 1.28
CA GLY A 153 -39.99 -8.19 2.28
C GLY A 153 -39.83 -8.67 3.73
N SER A 154 -39.57 -9.97 3.95
CA SER A 154 -39.31 -10.48 5.30
C SER A 154 -37.88 -10.15 5.73
N SER A 155 -37.72 -9.57 6.94
CA SER A 155 -36.40 -9.35 7.54
C SER A 155 -35.77 -10.69 7.92
N PHE A 156 -34.46 -10.86 7.67
CA PHE A 156 -33.74 -12.09 7.99
C PHE A 156 -32.31 -11.80 8.44
N ASN A 157 -31.68 -12.76 9.10
CA ASN A 157 -30.31 -12.63 9.57
C ASN A 157 -29.31 -12.98 8.46
N LEU A 158 -28.85 -11.97 7.71
CA LEU A 158 -27.84 -12.13 6.66
C LEU A 158 -26.56 -12.80 7.17
N GLY A 159 -26.15 -12.52 8.41
CA GLY A 159 -24.98 -13.15 9.01
C GLY A 159 -25.09 -14.67 9.09
N ASN A 160 -26.27 -15.21 9.41
CA ASN A 160 -26.49 -16.66 9.40
C ASN A 160 -26.37 -17.23 7.99
N TRP A 161 -26.92 -16.55 6.98
CA TRP A 161 -26.82 -16.99 5.58
C TRP A 161 -25.39 -16.97 5.04
N LEU A 162 -24.60 -15.95 5.38
CA LEU A 162 -23.17 -15.89 5.03
C LEU A 162 -22.37 -17.03 5.69
N GLN A 163 -22.74 -17.41 6.92
CA GLN A 163 -22.17 -18.58 7.58
C GLN A 163 -22.55 -19.88 6.89
N TYR A 164 -23.83 -20.06 6.56
CA TYR A 164 -24.33 -21.22 5.83
C TYR A 164 -23.64 -21.35 4.47
N PHE A 165 -23.45 -20.23 3.76
CA PHE A 165 -22.71 -20.17 2.52
C PHE A 165 -21.26 -20.62 2.71
N ALA A 166 -20.52 -20.07 3.68
CA ALA A 166 -19.13 -20.46 3.92
C ALA A 166 -18.98 -21.96 4.27
N PHE A 167 -19.91 -22.51 5.03
CA PHE A 167 -19.95 -23.92 5.37
C PHE A 167 -20.27 -24.80 4.16
N ASP A 168 -21.35 -24.51 3.43
CA ASP A 168 -21.69 -25.31 2.25
C ASP A 168 -20.63 -25.19 1.15
N SER A 169 -20.01 -24.02 0.96
CA SER A 169 -18.90 -23.82 0.02
C SER A 169 -17.71 -24.71 0.38
N MET A 170 -17.32 -24.73 1.67
CA MET A 170 -16.23 -25.60 2.12
C MET A 170 -16.56 -27.08 2.03
N GLY A 171 -17.82 -27.46 2.26
CA GLY A 171 -18.31 -28.81 2.02
C GLY A 171 -18.17 -29.20 0.55
N THR A 172 -18.61 -28.35 -0.36
CA THR A 172 -18.50 -28.57 -1.82
C THR A 172 -17.03 -28.68 -2.24
N LEU A 173 -16.16 -27.79 -1.78
CA LEU A 173 -14.72 -27.78 -2.08
C LEU A 173 -14.00 -29.03 -1.54
N THR A 174 -14.39 -29.51 -0.37
CA THR A 174 -13.71 -30.62 0.31
C THR A 174 -14.25 -31.98 -0.11
N PHE A 175 -15.56 -32.11 -0.32
CA PHE A 175 -16.26 -33.40 -0.49
C PHE A 175 -17.05 -33.52 -1.79
N SER A 176 -17.05 -32.50 -2.66
CA SER A 176 -18.00 -32.37 -3.78
C SER A 176 -19.46 -32.50 -3.32
N ARG A 177 -19.74 -32.21 -2.05
CA ARG A 177 -21.06 -32.35 -1.43
C ARG A 177 -21.28 -31.23 -0.42
N ARG A 178 -22.41 -30.55 -0.55
CA ARG A 178 -22.91 -29.58 0.42
C ARG A 178 -23.34 -30.29 1.71
N TYR A 179 -23.19 -29.63 2.85
CA TYR A 179 -23.75 -30.15 4.11
C TYR A 179 -25.27 -29.95 4.15
N GLY A 180 -25.77 -28.93 3.44
CA GLY A 180 -27.19 -28.63 3.28
C GLY A 180 -27.67 -27.43 4.10
N PHE A 181 -26.76 -26.60 4.62
CA PHE A 181 -27.11 -25.42 5.42
C PHE A 181 -27.99 -24.44 4.64
N LEU A 182 -27.64 -24.13 3.39
CA LEU A 182 -28.39 -23.20 2.56
C LEU A 182 -29.79 -23.72 2.22
N VAL A 183 -29.91 -25.01 1.89
CA VAL A 183 -31.20 -25.63 1.54
C VAL A 183 -32.14 -25.65 2.73
N GLN A 184 -31.63 -25.94 3.93
CA GLN A 184 -32.46 -26.03 5.13
C GLN A 184 -32.65 -24.67 5.83
N GLY A 185 -31.77 -23.69 5.59
CA GLY A 185 -31.78 -22.37 6.23
C GLY A 185 -31.48 -22.42 7.73
N ARG A 186 -30.80 -23.46 8.22
CA ARG A 186 -30.52 -23.72 9.65
C ARG A 186 -29.24 -24.50 9.84
N ASP A 187 -28.76 -24.59 11.08
CA ASP A 187 -27.68 -25.50 11.45
C ASP A 187 -28.08 -26.95 11.18
N VAL A 188 -27.32 -27.61 10.33
CA VAL A 188 -27.57 -28.99 9.90
C VAL A 188 -26.75 -29.93 10.77
N HIS A 189 -27.41 -30.87 11.44
CA HIS A 189 -26.78 -31.87 12.31
C HIS A 189 -26.00 -31.31 13.51
N GLY A 190 -26.23 -30.05 13.91
CA GLY A 190 -25.56 -29.41 15.06
C GLY A 190 -24.08 -29.11 14.82
N ILE A 191 -23.66 -29.02 13.56
CA ILE A 191 -22.24 -28.87 13.18
C ILE A 191 -21.70 -27.52 13.65
N LEU A 192 -22.48 -26.44 13.50
CA LEU A 192 -22.05 -25.11 13.96
C LEU A 192 -21.91 -25.07 15.49
N GLU A 193 -22.87 -25.65 16.21
CA GLU A 193 -22.83 -25.72 17.67
C GLU A 193 -21.61 -26.51 18.19
N GLU A 194 -21.29 -27.64 17.56
CA GLU A 194 -20.11 -28.45 17.88
C GLU A 194 -18.81 -27.68 17.65
N ILE A 195 -18.70 -26.94 16.54
CA ILE A 195 -17.52 -26.10 16.24
C ILE A 195 -17.39 -24.95 17.23
N TRP A 196 -18.49 -24.29 17.58
CA TRP A 196 -18.49 -23.21 18.59
C TRP A 196 -18.06 -23.73 19.97
N THR A 197 -18.56 -24.89 20.36
CA THR A 197 -18.16 -25.55 21.61
C THR A 197 -16.68 -25.91 21.60
N PHE A 198 -16.19 -26.45 20.47
CA PHE A 198 -14.77 -26.71 20.25
C PHE A 198 -13.92 -25.45 20.39
N MET A 199 -14.25 -24.37 19.67
CA MET A 199 -13.49 -23.12 19.69
C MET A 199 -13.45 -22.46 21.08
N LYS A 200 -14.59 -22.42 21.80
CA LYS A 200 -14.64 -21.90 23.18
C LYS A 200 -13.75 -22.70 24.12
N THR A 201 -13.69 -24.01 23.94
CA THR A 201 -12.85 -24.89 24.75
C THR A 201 -11.38 -24.67 24.45
N VAL A 202 -10.99 -24.68 23.17
CA VAL A 202 -9.60 -24.50 22.72
C VAL A 202 -9.06 -23.10 23.07
N ALA A 203 -9.88 -22.05 22.95
CA ALA A 203 -9.48 -20.69 23.27
C ALA A 203 -9.02 -20.54 24.73
N LEU A 204 -9.71 -21.20 25.68
CA LEU A 204 -9.34 -21.23 27.10
C LEU A 204 -8.09 -22.08 27.33
N MET A 205 -8.03 -23.26 26.72
CA MET A 205 -6.89 -24.19 26.85
C MET A 205 -5.60 -23.58 26.32
N GLY A 206 -5.66 -22.83 25.22
CA GLY A 206 -4.51 -22.13 24.64
C GLY A 206 -3.87 -21.11 25.58
N GLN A 207 -4.57 -20.62 26.62
CA GLN A 207 -3.99 -19.69 27.59
C GLN A 207 -3.15 -20.40 28.67
N ILE A 208 -3.36 -21.71 28.90
CA ILE A 208 -2.62 -22.53 29.88
C ILE A 208 -2.25 -23.90 29.28
N PRO A 209 -1.26 -23.94 28.34
CA PRO A 209 -0.93 -25.17 27.62
C PRO A 209 -0.49 -26.34 28.51
N TRP A 210 0.22 -26.07 29.62
CA TRP A 210 0.67 -27.12 30.54
C TRP A 210 -0.50 -27.81 31.28
N PHE A 211 -1.60 -27.08 31.53
CA PHE A 211 -2.77 -27.65 32.19
C PHE A 211 -3.56 -28.55 31.23
N ASP A 212 -3.57 -28.21 29.95
CA ASP A 212 -4.16 -29.04 28.91
C ASP A 212 -3.48 -30.43 28.82
N GLU A 213 -2.15 -30.49 28.91
CA GLU A 213 -1.40 -31.76 28.95
C GLU A 213 -1.82 -32.65 30.13
N LEU A 214 -2.04 -32.05 31.30
CA LEU A 214 -2.48 -32.77 32.51
C LEU A 214 -3.96 -33.14 32.48
N TRP A 215 -4.81 -32.34 31.82
CA TRP A 215 -6.26 -32.47 31.87
C TRP A 215 -6.86 -33.14 30.62
N ASN A 216 -6.79 -32.51 29.43
CA ASN A 216 -7.50 -33.03 28.25
C ASN A 216 -6.68 -33.98 27.39
N LYS A 217 -5.34 -33.95 27.46
CA LYS A 217 -4.46 -34.88 26.73
C LYS A 217 -3.99 -36.07 27.57
N ASN A 218 -4.37 -36.11 28.85
CA ASN A 218 -4.03 -37.19 29.73
C ASN A 218 -4.88 -38.43 29.42
N ALA A 219 -4.21 -39.53 29.06
CA ALA A 219 -4.83 -40.80 28.67
C ALA A 219 -5.89 -41.28 29.68
N LEU A 220 -5.59 -41.13 30.98
CA LEU A 220 -6.48 -41.55 32.08
C LEU A 220 -7.75 -40.71 32.16
N ILE A 221 -7.69 -39.42 31.86
CA ILE A 221 -8.87 -38.53 31.88
C ILE A 221 -9.69 -38.70 30.60
N THR A 222 -9.03 -38.92 29.46
CA THR A 222 -9.71 -39.21 28.18
C THR A 222 -10.44 -40.55 28.16
N LEU A 223 -10.12 -41.48 29.07
CA LEU A 223 -10.91 -42.69 29.30
C LEU A 223 -12.32 -42.39 29.85
N PHE A 224 -12.47 -41.30 30.60
CA PHE A 224 -13.74 -40.91 31.23
C PHE A 224 -14.39 -39.67 30.59
N LYS A 225 -13.73 -39.04 29.60
CA LYS A 225 -14.18 -37.81 28.94
C LYS A 225 -14.04 -37.91 27.42
N LYS A 226 -15.06 -37.45 26.68
CA LYS A 226 -14.97 -37.32 25.21
C LYS A 226 -13.87 -36.34 24.82
N PRO A 227 -13.02 -36.66 23.82
CA PRO A 227 -11.95 -35.77 23.41
C PRO A 227 -12.49 -34.48 22.80
N THR A 228 -11.76 -33.38 22.99
CA THR A 228 -12.07 -32.07 22.40
C THR A 228 -12.11 -32.19 20.87
N GLY A 229 -13.22 -31.79 20.24
CA GLY A 229 -13.39 -31.88 18.78
C GLY A 229 -13.95 -33.21 18.27
N PHE A 230 -14.39 -34.11 19.16
CA PHE A 230 -14.97 -35.40 18.81
C PHE A 230 -16.14 -35.31 17.83
N GLY A 231 -17.03 -34.32 17.97
CA GLY A 231 -18.16 -34.10 17.06
C GLY A 231 -17.70 -33.85 15.62
N VAL A 232 -16.75 -32.93 15.44
CA VAL A 232 -16.16 -32.60 14.13
C VAL A 232 -15.39 -33.79 13.54
N LEU A 233 -14.61 -34.51 14.35
CA LEU A 233 -13.90 -35.71 13.90
C LEU A 233 -14.86 -36.81 13.42
N LYS A 234 -15.98 -37.02 14.12
CA LYS A 234 -17.01 -37.99 13.69
C LYS A 234 -17.60 -37.64 12.32
N ILE A 235 -17.77 -36.34 12.04
CA ILE A 235 -18.24 -35.86 10.75
C ILE A 235 -17.19 -36.14 9.67
N VAL A 236 -15.93 -35.80 9.92
CA VAL A 236 -14.80 -36.10 9.02
C VAL A 236 -14.73 -37.60 8.72
N ASP A 237 -14.80 -38.44 9.75
CA ASP A 237 -14.73 -39.90 9.60
C ASP A 237 -15.87 -40.45 8.77
N LYS A 238 -17.08 -39.93 8.95
CA LYS A 238 -18.26 -40.30 8.16
C LYS A 238 -18.03 -39.99 6.69
N PHE A 239 -17.55 -38.80 6.35
CA PHE A 239 -17.32 -38.40 4.96
C PHE A 239 -16.16 -39.17 4.32
N ILE A 240 -15.06 -39.38 5.04
CA ILE A 240 -13.95 -40.20 4.57
C ILE A 240 -14.42 -41.64 4.30
N SER A 241 -15.16 -42.24 5.23
CA SER A 241 -15.67 -43.61 5.08
C SER A 241 -16.59 -43.72 3.86
N GLN A 242 -17.53 -42.78 3.70
CA GLN A 242 -18.42 -42.74 2.53
C GLN A 242 -17.64 -42.63 1.21
N ARG A 243 -16.57 -41.83 1.17
CA ARG A 243 -15.71 -41.69 -0.02
C ARG A 243 -14.95 -42.98 -0.32
N LEU A 244 -14.38 -43.64 0.69
CA LEU A 244 -13.64 -44.89 0.52
C LEU A 244 -14.55 -46.02 0.00
N VAL A 245 -15.75 -46.16 0.56
CA VAL A 245 -16.75 -47.13 0.08
C VAL A 245 -17.09 -46.87 -1.38
N ARG A 246 -17.37 -45.62 -1.76
CA ARG A 246 -17.72 -45.27 -3.14
C ARG A 246 -16.57 -45.51 -4.13
N ARG A 247 -15.32 -45.29 -3.71
CA ARG A 247 -14.13 -45.60 -4.52
C ARG A 247 -13.97 -47.10 -4.75
N GLN A 248 -14.32 -47.92 -3.77
CA GLN A 248 -14.33 -49.38 -3.91
C GLN A 248 -15.45 -49.86 -4.84
N GLU A 249 -16.64 -49.25 -4.77
CA GLU A 249 -17.80 -49.63 -5.58
C GLU A 249 -17.71 -49.16 -7.04
N CYS A 250 -17.18 -47.95 -7.29
CA CYS A 250 -17.25 -47.29 -8.60
C CYS A 250 -15.89 -47.07 -9.28
N GLY A 251 -14.78 -47.47 -8.66
CA GLY A 251 -13.42 -47.18 -9.14
C GLY A 251 -12.95 -45.76 -8.84
N ASP A 252 -11.84 -45.32 -9.46
CA ASP A 252 -11.30 -43.97 -9.26
C ASP A 252 -12.28 -42.92 -9.78
N LEU A 253 -12.89 -42.19 -8.84
CA LEU A 253 -13.85 -41.14 -9.13
C LEU A 253 -13.13 -39.96 -9.81
N LYS A 254 -13.72 -39.42 -10.89
CA LYS A 254 -13.23 -38.19 -11.57
C LYS A 254 -13.33 -36.91 -10.72
N GLU A 255 -13.72 -37.04 -9.45
CA GLU A 255 -13.94 -35.93 -8.51
C GLU A 255 -12.60 -35.29 -8.13
N LYS A 256 -12.38 -34.04 -8.53
CA LYS A 256 -11.14 -33.27 -8.28
C LYS A 256 -11.18 -32.48 -6.97
N ASP A 257 -12.02 -32.83 -6.01
CA ASP A 257 -12.10 -32.12 -4.72
C ASP A 257 -10.87 -32.32 -3.83
N MET A 258 -10.78 -31.53 -2.75
CA MET A 258 -9.63 -31.58 -1.86
C MET A 258 -9.46 -32.93 -1.15
N LEU A 259 -10.54 -33.64 -0.77
CA LEU A 259 -10.41 -34.95 -0.13
C LEU A 259 -9.81 -36.01 -1.07
N SER A 260 -10.25 -36.05 -2.34
CA SER A 260 -9.66 -36.94 -3.35
C SER A 260 -8.16 -36.66 -3.53
N GLN A 261 -7.79 -35.38 -3.56
CA GLN A 261 -6.38 -34.98 -3.68
C GLN A 261 -5.58 -35.36 -2.43
N PHE A 262 -6.13 -35.17 -1.22
CA PHE A 262 -5.51 -35.59 0.04
C PHE A 262 -5.27 -37.10 0.10
N LEU A 263 -6.26 -37.91 -0.27
CA LEU A 263 -6.13 -39.37 -0.30
C LEU A 263 -5.10 -39.82 -1.33
N SER A 264 -5.04 -39.18 -2.49
CA SER A 264 -4.05 -39.45 -3.54
C SER A 264 -2.63 -39.08 -3.10
N ILE A 265 -2.45 -37.91 -2.49
CA ILE A 265 -1.15 -37.46 -1.94
C ILE A 265 -0.68 -38.40 -0.83
N GLN A 266 -1.56 -38.81 0.08
CA GLN A 266 -1.21 -39.76 1.13
C GLN A 266 -0.84 -41.13 0.57
N ALA A 267 -1.53 -41.61 -0.48
CA ALA A 267 -1.23 -42.90 -1.09
C ALA A 267 0.08 -42.90 -1.90
N SER A 268 0.45 -41.76 -2.49
CA SER A 268 1.63 -41.62 -3.36
C SER A 268 2.90 -41.22 -2.60
N ASN A 269 2.79 -40.78 -1.35
CA ASN A 269 3.92 -40.31 -0.57
C ASN A 269 4.11 -41.14 0.73
N PRO A 270 5.08 -42.07 0.77
CA PRO A 270 5.33 -42.91 1.95
C PRO A 270 5.83 -42.13 3.17
N ASP A 271 6.33 -40.90 2.99
CA ASP A 271 6.82 -40.05 4.09
C ASP A 271 5.69 -39.33 4.85
N VAL A 272 4.45 -39.40 4.34
CA VAL A 272 3.26 -38.79 4.93
C VAL A 272 2.61 -39.74 5.93
N LEU A 273 2.10 -39.20 7.05
CA LEU A 273 1.47 -40.03 8.09
C LEU A 273 0.18 -40.70 7.57
N PRO A 274 -0.14 -41.94 8.00
CA PRO A 274 -1.38 -42.63 7.59
C PRO A 274 -2.68 -41.91 7.99
N SER A 275 -2.61 -40.98 8.95
CA SER A 275 -3.72 -40.14 9.40
C SER A 275 -3.74 -38.75 8.76
N ALA A 276 -2.83 -38.43 7.84
CA ALA A 276 -2.66 -37.09 7.31
C ALA A 276 -3.89 -36.57 6.55
N ALA A 277 -4.51 -37.39 5.69
CA ALA A 277 -5.73 -37.01 4.98
C ALA A 277 -6.86 -36.67 5.95
N ARG A 278 -7.02 -37.45 7.04
CA ARG A 278 -7.97 -37.15 8.11
C ARG A 278 -7.66 -35.81 8.79
N ALA A 279 -6.39 -35.54 9.10
CA ALA A 279 -5.95 -34.29 9.71
C ALA A 279 -6.13 -33.07 8.79
N TRP A 280 -5.82 -33.20 7.50
CA TRP A 280 -6.00 -32.15 6.49
C TRP A 280 -7.48 -31.83 6.27
N THR A 281 -8.33 -32.86 6.15
CA THR A 281 -9.78 -32.70 6.03
C THR A 281 -10.37 -32.03 7.27
N PHE A 282 -10.00 -32.47 8.47
CA PHE A 282 -10.42 -31.82 9.72
C PHE A 282 -10.03 -30.34 9.75
N SER A 283 -8.80 -30.03 9.32
CA SER A 283 -8.30 -28.66 9.31
C SER A 283 -9.06 -27.77 8.31
N ASN A 284 -9.38 -28.26 7.12
CA ASN A 284 -10.13 -27.49 6.12
C ASN A 284 -11.53 -27.09 6.60
N ILE A 285 -12.26 -28.01 7.23
CA ILE A 285 -13.63 -27.74 7.70
C ILE A 285 -13.63 -26.65 8.76
N ILE A 286 -12.70 -26.72 9.72
CA ILE A 286 -12.67 -25.79 10.85
C ILE A 286 -12.09 -24.43 10.42
N ALA A 287 -10.97 -24.44 9.68
CA ALA A 287 -10.25 -23.22 9.36
C ALA A 287 -10.88 -22.43 8.20
N GLY A 288 -11.43 -23.10 7.18
CA GLY A 288 -11.88 -22.44 5.96
C GLY A 288 -13.29 -21.82 6.05
N SER A 289 -14.17 -22.40 6.87
CA SER A 289 -15.58 -21.97 6.94
C SER A 289 -15.80 -20.77 7.86
N ASP A 290 -15.37 -20.85 9.11
CA ASP A 290 -15.75 -19.83 10.12
C ASP A 290 -15.02 -18.50 9.93
N SER A 291 -13.73 -18.51 9.59
CA SER A 291 -12.98 -17.28 9.34
C SER A 291 -13.54 -16.51 8.14
N THR A 292 -13.83 -17.21 7.04
CA THR A 292 -14.39 -16.60 5.82
C THR A 292 -15.78 -16.03 6.07
N ALA A 293 -16.62 -16.74 6.83
CA ALA A 293 -17.93 -16.24 7.25
C ALA A 293 -17.82 -14.93 8.05
N ASN A 294 -16.89 -14.86 9.00
CA ASN A 294 -16.68 -13.66 9.82
C ASN A 294 -16.19 -12.47 8.99
N VAL A 295 -15.31 -12.69 8.00
CA VAL A 295 -14.87 -11.64 7.07
C VAL A 295 -16.05 -11.13 6.24
N MET A 296 -16.83 -12.01 5.61
CA MET A 296 -18.01 -11.61 4.82
C MET A 296 -19.04 -10.86 5.68
N ARG A 297 -19.28 -11.33 6.91
CA ARG A 297 -20.16 -10.64 7.87
C ARG A 297 -19.68 -9.23 8.17
N THR A 298 -18.39 -9.06 8.41
CA THR A 298 -17.78 -7.77 8.72
C THR A 298 -17.90 -6.80 7.54
N ILE A 299 -17.59 -7.28 6.32
CA ILE A 299 -17.74 -6.48 5.09
C ILE A 299 -19.19 -6.02 4.96
N MET A 300 -20.15 -6.95 4.97
CA MET A 300 -21.56 -6.63 4.78
C MET A 300 -22.11 -5.76 5.90
N TYR A 301 -21.73 -5.99 7.16
CA TYR A 301 -22.15 -5.16 8.28
C TYR A 301 -21.70 -3.71 8.10
N ASN A 302 -20.41 -3.48 7.80
CA ASN A 302 -19.87 -2.12 7.63
C ASN A 302 -20.42 -1.43 6.38
N LEU A 303 -20.55 -2.12 5.25
CA LEU A 303 -21.17 -1.54 4.06
C LEU A 303 -22.64 -1.17 4.31
N LEU A 304 -23.41 -2.02 4.99
CA LEU A 304 -24.80 -1.73 5.31
C LEU A 304 -24.96 -0.59 6.32
N LEU A 305 -24.01 -0.44 7.25
CA LEU A 305 -23.97 0.66 8.21
C LEU A 305 -23.56 1.98 7.54
N HIS A 306 -22.62 1.94 6.61
CA HIS A 306 -22.05 3.12 5.92
C HIS A 306 -22.52 3.20 4.47
N ARG A 307 -23.71 3.78 4.26
CA ARG A 307 -24.36 3.85 2.94
C ARG A 307 -23.52 4.53 1.86
N GLY A 308 -22.75 5.57 2.19
CA GLY A 308 -21.85 6.22 1.22
C GLY A 308 -20.77 5.26 0.69
N THR A 309 -20.15 4.48 1.58
CA THR A 309 -19.16 3.46 1.23
C THR A 309 -19.77 2.36 0.37
N LEU A 310 -20.97 1.88 0.74
CA LEU A 310 -21.71 0.90 -0.05
C LEU A 310 -22.03 1.40 -1.45
N ASN A 311 -22.53 2.63 -1.58
CA ASN A 311 -22.86 3.20 -2.88
C ASN A 311 -21.61 3.30 -3.75
N ARG A 312 -20.50 3.83 -3.23
CA ARG A 312 -19.25 3.92 -3.98
C ARG A 312 -18.70 2.55 -4.41
N CYS A 313 -18.75 1.55 -3.54
CA CYS A 313 -18.34 0.18 -3.90
C CYS A 313 -19.25 -0.41 -4.97
N ARG A 314 -20.54 -0.10 -4.94
CA ARG A 314 -21.50 -0.51 -5.96
C ARG A 314 -21.26 0.21 -7.29
N ASP A 315 -20.97 1.50 -7.26
CA ASP A 315 -20.70 2.30 -8.45
C ASP A 315 -19.46 1.76 -9.18
N GLU A 316 -18.38 1.43 -8.46
CA GLU A 316 -17.19 0.80 -9.05
C GLU A 316 -17.52 -0.56 -9.73
N LEU A 317 -18.38 -1.38 -9.11
CA LEU A 317 -18.82 -2.65 -9.70
C LEU A 317 -19.68 -2.45 -10.97
N LEU A 318 -20.58 -1.46 -10.96
CA LEU A 318 -21.42 -1.12 -12.11
C LEU A 318 -20.61 -0.52 -13.26
N GLU A 319 -19.61 0.30 -12.95
CA GLU A 319 -18.66 0.83 -13.91
C GLU A 319 -17.85 -0.31 -14.56
N ALA A 320 -17.34 -1.25 -13.75
CA ALA A 320 -16.63 -2.42 -14.23
C ALA A 320 -17.52 -3.30 -15.14
N GLU A 321 -18.78 -3.50 -14.77
CA GLU A 321 -19.78 -4.17 -15.61
C GLU A 321 -19.99 -3.47 -16.94
N SER A 322 -20.17 -2.15 -16.94
CA SER A 322 -20.38 -1.37 -18.17
C SER A 322 -19.17 -1.40 -19.13
N ARG A 323 -17.96 -1.46 -18.57
CA ARG A 323 -16.70 -1.38 -19.31
C ARG A 323 -16.24 -2.73 -19.86
N ALA A 324 -16.32 -3.78 -19.05
CA ALA A 324 -15.68 -5.07 -19.32
C ALA A 324 -16.67 -6.23 -19.50
N GLY A 325 -17.96 -6.03 -19.18
CA GLY A 325 -18.98 -7.07 -19.30
C GLY A 325 -18.76 -8.21 -18.30
N LEU A 326 -18.94 -7.92 -17.01
CA LEU A 326 -18.75 -8.91 -15.93
C LEU A 326 -19.68 -10.12 -16.10
N SER A 327 -19.18 -11.31 -15.75
CA SER A 327 -19.97 -12.53 -15.77
C SER A 327 -21.12 -12.45 -14.75
N GLN A 328 -22.34 -12.79 -15.17
CA GLN A 328 -23.54 -12.75 -14.32
C GLN A 328 -24.08 -14.17 -14.06
N PRO A 329 -24.64 -14.47 -12.87
CA PRO A 329 -24.73 -13.63 -11.67
C PRO A 329 -23.46 -13.65 -10.79
N CYS A 330 -22.41 -14.34 -11.23
CA CYS A 330 -21.18 -14.54 -10.46
C CYS A 330 -19.99 -14.09 -11.32
N PRO A 331 -19.46 -12.87 -11.09
CA PRO A 331 -18.23 -12.42 -11.71
C PRO A 331 -17.07 -13.32 -11.29
N THR A 332 -16.15 -13.60 -12.20
CA THR A 332 -14.96 -14.40 -11.88
C THR A 332 -13.97 -13.57 -11.07
N TRP A 333 -13.11 -14.23 -10.29
CA TRP A 333 -12.04 -13.57 -9.54
C TRP A 333 -11.16 -12.71 -10.45
N GLU A 334 -10.86 -13.18 -11.66
CA GLU A 334 -10.04 -12.43 -12.63
C GLU A 334 -10.72 -11.14 -13.10
N GLU A 335 -12.05 -11.12 -13.19
CA GLU A 335 -12.80 -9.94 -13.59
C GLU A 335 -12.87 -8.86 -12.49
N VAL A 336 -12.75 -9.25 -11.22
CA VAL A 336 -12.94 -8.33 -10.06
C VAL A 336 -11.69 -8.07 -9.22
N ARG A 337 -10.57 -8.77 -9.47
CA ARG A 337 -9.34 -8.66 -8.65
C ARG A 337 -8.66 -7.29 -8.70
N ASP A 338 -8.91 -6.51 -9.76
CA ASP A 338 -8.23 -5.25 -10.03
C ASP A 338 -9.14 -4.04 -9.73
N LEU A 339 -10.12 -4.21 -8.83
CA LEU A 339 -11.05 -3.18 -8.39
C LEU A 339 -10.58 -2.56 -7.06
N PRO A 340 -9.95 -1.36 -7.08
CA PRO A 340 -9.22 -0.83 -5.94
C PRO A 340 -10.11 -0.49 -4.74
N TYR A 341 -11.36 -0.05 -4.97
CA TYR A 341 -12.24 0.33 -3.87
C TYR A 341 -12.90 -0.88 -3.20
N LEU A 342 -13.25 -1.91 -3.97
CA LEU A 342 -13.65 -3.22 -3.45
C LEU A 342 -12.54 -3.82 -2.57
N ASP A 343 -11.29 -3.81 -3.05
CA ASP A 343 -10.13 -4.26 -2.29
C ASP A 343 -9.94 -3.45 -1.01
N ALA A 344 -10.06 -2.11 -1.09
CA ALA A 344 -9.99 -1.25 0.09
C ALA A 344 -11.08 -1.60 1.11
N CYS A 345 -12.32 -1.86 0.68
CA CYS A 345 -13.42 -2.27 1.56
C CYS A 345 -13.12 -3.62 2.25
N LEU A 346 -12.54 -4.57 1.52
CA LEU A 346 -12.17 -5.88 2.04
C LEU A 346 -11.03 -5.78 3.06
N LEU A 347 -9.98 -5.01 2.75
CA LEU A 347 -8.84 -4.78 3.63
C LEU A 347 -9.24 -4.01 4.89
N GLU A 348 -10.12 -3.01 4.77
CA GLU A 348 -10.60 -2.24 5.91
C GLU A 348 -11.49 -3.09 6.83
N ALA A 349 -12.33 -3.97 6.28
CA ALA A 349 -13.07 -4.92 7.08
C ALA A 349 -12.14 -5.85 7.88
N LEU A 350 -11.06 -6.35 7.25
CA LEU A 350 -10.05 -7.16 7.93
C LEU A 350 -9.28 -6.38 9.00
N ARG A 351 -9.04 -5.08 8.79
CA ARG A 351 -8.40 -4.19 9.76
C ARG A 351 -9.29 -3.94 10.98
N LEU A 352 -10.59 -3.70 10.75
CA LEU A 352 -11.56 -3.40 11.80
C LEU A 352 -11.92 -4.64 12.64
N HIS A 353 -12.05 -5.79 11.99
CA HIS A 353 -12.43 -7.04 12.65
C HIS A 353 -11.68 -8.23 12.06
N PRO A 354 -10.41 -8.44 12.44
CA PRO A 354 -9.69 -9.61 11.99
C PRO A 354 -10.37 -10.89 12.53
N PRO A 355 -10.43 -11.98 11.73
CA PRO A 355 -11.08 -13.22 12.17
C PRO A 355 -10.38 -13.88 13.36
N PHE A 356 -9.12 -13.52 13.64
CA PHE A 356 -8.36 -13.98 14.79
C PHE A 356 -7.85 -12.79 15.60
N CYS A 357 -8.31 -12.64 16.85
CA CYS A 357 -7.96 -11.48 17.69
C CYS A 357 -7.06 -11.83 18.89
N LEU A 358 -6.70 -13.10 19.07
CA LEU A 358 -5.73 -13.52 20.10
C LEU A 358 -4.31 -13.49 19.53
N PRO A 359 -3.29 -13.20 20.36
CA PRO A 359 -1.91 -13.25 19.93
C PRO A 359 -1.54 -14.62 19.35
N LEU A 360 -0.93 -14.63 18.15
CA LEU A 360 -0.47 -15.86 17.52
C LEU A 360 0.89 -16.25 18.13
N GLU A 361 0.86 -16.97 19.24
CA GLU A 361 2.05 -17.26 20.03
C GLU A 361 3.17 -17.99 19.26
N ARG A 362 4.40 -17.64 19.59
CA ARG A 362 5.68 -18.16 19.10
C ARG A 362 6.66 -18.24 20.26
N VAL A 363 7.66 -19.12 20.19
CA VAL A 363 8.67 -19.28 21.24
C VAL A 363 10.00 -18.70 20.76
N VAL A 364 10.56 -17.74 21.48
CA VAL A 364 11.86 -17.12 21.17
C VAL A 364 12.96 -18.21 21.09
N PRO A 365 13.81 -18.21 20.05
CA PRO A 365 14.76 -19.30 19.81
C PRO A 365 15.99 -19.17 20.72
N SER A 366 16.90 -20.14 20.66
CA SER A 366 18.23 -20.04 21.27
C SER A 366 18.97 -18.81 20.73
N GLY A 367 19.43 -17.92 21.62
CA GLY A 367 20.05 -16.64 21.27
C GLY A 367 19.21 -15.41 21.64
N GLY A 368 17.93 -15.59 21.99
CA GLY A 368 17.04 -14.47 22.34
C GLY A 368 16.53 -13.71 21.12
N LEU A 369 15.74 -12.66 21.36
CA LEU A 369 15.15 -11.81 20.34
C LEU A 369 15.08 -10.38 20.85
N THR A 370 15.63 -9.42 20.12
CA THR A 370 15.47 -7.99 20.42
C THR A 370 14.39 -7.40 19.53
N VAL A 371 13.35 -6.83 20.13
CA VAL A 371 12.21 -6.19 19.46
C VAL A 371 11.80 -4.95 20.24
N CYS A 372 11.48 -3.85 19.54
CA CYS A 372 11.13 -2.56 20.16
C CYS A 372 12.17 -2.16 21.24
N GLU A 373 13.46 -2.23 20.91
CA GLU A 373 14.60 -1.96 21.81
C GLU A 373 14.67 -2.84 23.07
N THR A 374 13.81 -3.86 23.18
CA THR A 374 13.71 -4.74 24.35
C THR A 374 14.23 -6.13 24.01
N TYR A 375 15.23 -6.59 24.75
CA TYR A 375 15.71 -7.97 24.64
C TYR A 375 14.78 -8.96 25.36
N LEU A 376 14.39 -10.00 24.65
CA LEU A 376 13.59 -11.12 25.12
C LEU A 376 14.44 -12.39 25.13
N PRO A 377 14.58 -13.08 26.29
CA PRO A 377 15.44 -14.25 26.38
C PRO A 377 14.85 -15.49 25.69
N ALA A 378 15.71 -16.43 25.31
CA ALA A 378 15.32 -17.71 24.70
C ALA A 378 14.26 -18.46 25.52
N GLY A 379 13.25 -19.02 24.85
CA GLY A 379 12.13 -19.72 25.47
C GLY A 379 11.01 -18.83 25.99
N THR A 380 11.10 -17.50 25.87
CA THR A 380 9.96 -16.60 26.10
C THR A 380 8.91 -16.79 25.01
N VAL A 381 7.63 -16.81 25.39
CA VAL A 381 6.51 -16.86 24.45
C VAL A 381 6.19 -15.43 24.02
N VAL A 382 6.15 -15.18 22.72
CA VAL A 382 5.85 -13.89 22.12
C VAL A 382 4.70 -14.01 21.14
N GLY A 383 3.87 -12.99 21.04
CA GLY A 383 2.82 -12.94 20.03
C GLY A 383 2.37 -11.50 19.78
N ILE A 384 1.97 -11.23 18.55
CA ILE A 384 1.42 -9.93 18.17
C ILE A 384 -0.09 -9.97 18.36
N SER A 385 -0.65 -9.00 19.10
CA SER A 385 -2.10 -8.81 19.18
C SER A 385 -2.61 -8.22 17.86
N PRO A 386 -3.40 -8.95 17.06
CA PRO A 386 -3.74 -8.50 15.70
C PRO A 386 -4.50 -7.18 15.68
N LEU A 387 -5.50 -7.03 16.55
CA LEU A 387 -6.31 -5.81 16.63
C LEU A 387 -5.47 -4.62 17.09
N SER A 388 -4.66 -4.77 18.14
CA SER A 388 -3.80 -3.69 18.63
C SER A 388 -2.71 -3.31 17.62
N ALA A 389 -2.18 -4.27 16.86
CA ALA A 389 -1.23 -4.00 15.79
C ALA A 389 -1.86 -3.29 14.60
N MET A 390 -3.08 -3.67 14.21
CA MET A 390 -3.86 -3.01 13.16
C MET A 390 -4.31 -1.60 13.57
N GLU A 391 -4.64 -1.40 14.84
CA GLU A 391 -4.93 -0.06 15.40
C GLU A 391 -3.67 0.78 15.51
N THR A 392 -2.51 0.21 15.89
CA THR A 392 -1.24 0.94 15.92
C THR A 392 -0.80 1.32 14.52
N ALA A 393 -0.94 0.42 13.55
CA ALA A 393 -0.71 0.70 12.12
C ALA A 393 -1.70 1.73 11.54
N GLY A 394 -2.87 1.91 12.17
CA GLY A 394 -3.85 2.94 11.80
C GLY A 394 -3.86 4.17 12.72
N SER A 395 -3.07 4.18 13.81
CA SER A 395 -2.95 5.27 14.80
C SER A 395 -1.57 5.90 14.80
N SER A 396 -0.55 5.26 14.20
CA SER A 396 0.47 6.02 13.47
C SER A 396 -0.32 6.99 12.59
N LYS A 397 0.04 8.27 12.64
CA LYS A 397 -0.60 9.33 11.84
C LYS A 397 -0.62 9.05 10.33
N ASP A 398 -0.07 7.92 9.91
CA ASP A 398 -0.33 7.27 8.64
C ASP A 398 -1.78 6.74 8.63
N GLU A 399 -2.70 7.66 8.35
CA GLU A 399 -3.84 7.40 7.47
C GLU A 399 -3.38 6.32 6.47
N VAL A 400 -4.11 5.21 6.28
CA VAL A 400 -3.89 4.33 5.11
C VAL A 400 -4.18 5.23 3.91
N THR A 401 -3.15 5.96 3.51
CA THR A 401 -3.24 6.97 2.50
C THR A 401 -3.15 6.18 1.23
N LEU A 402 -4.31 5.82 0.69
CA LEU A 402 -4.38 5.20 -0.63
C LEU A 402 -3.51 6.04 -1.56
N LEU A 403 -2.56 5.39 -2.23
CA LEU A 403 -1.77 6.07 -3.23
C LEU A 403 -2.74 6.72 -4.22
N PRO A 404 -2.49 7.97 -4.63
CA PRO A 404 -3.32 8.62 -5.63
C PRO A 404 -3.36 7.77 -6.90
N VAL A 405 -4.39 7.93 -7.71
CA VAL A 405 -4.49 7.22 -8.98
C VAL A 405 -4.36 8.24 -10.10
N LEU A 406 -3.46 7.98 -11.04
CA LEU A 406 -3.21 8.88 -12.17
C LEU A 406 -4.43 9.00 -13.11
N ASN A 407 -5.20 7.92 -13.27
CA ASN A 407 -6.38 7.86 -14.15
C ASN A 407 -6.15 8.38 -15.58
N ALA A 408 -4.93 8.28 -16.12
CA ALA A 408 -4.66 8.67 -17.50
C ALA A 408 -5.41 7.72 -18.47
N PRO A 409 -6.07 8.23 -19.52
CA PRO A 409 -6.73 7.39 -20.51
C PRO A 409 -5.78 6.33 -21.07
N PRO A 410 -6.25 5.10 -21.34
CA PRO A 410 -5.44 4.10 -22.03
C PRO A 410 -4.97 4.63 -23.38
N SER A 411 -3.69 4.43 -23.69
CA SER A 411 -3.11 4.76 -25.00
C SER A 411 -1.94 3.82 -25.30
N SER A 412 -1.74 3.54 -26.59
CA SER A 412 -0.56 2.85 -27.11
C SER A 412 0.51 3.81 -27.65
N SER A 413 0.25 5.12 -27.64
CA SER A 413 1.19 6.16 -28.11
C SER A 413 2.13 6.60 -26.99
N THR A 414 3.38 6.90 -27.37
CA THR A 414 4.40 7.48 -26.47
C THR A 414 5.13 8.61 -27.18
N VAL A 415 5.73 9.51 -26.42
CA VAL A 415 6.66 10.53 -26.92
C VAL A 415 8.08 10.29 -26.40
N ASP A 416 9.08 10.70 -27.18
CA ASP A 416 10.45 10.82 -26.71
C ASP A 416 10.62 12.14 -25.96
N VAL A 417 11.08 12.09 -24.72
CA VAL A 417 11.37 13.26 -23.89
C VAL A 417 12.87 13.39 -23.70
N ARG A 418 13.41 14.58 -23.99
CA ARG A 418 14.81 14.97 -23.75
C ARG A 418 14.82 16.21 -22.86
N VAL A 419 15.53 16.11 -21.73
CA VAL A 419 15.72 17.25 -20.82
C VAL A 419 16.86 18.10 -21.36
N ILE A 420 16.59 19.35 -21.73
CA ILE A 420 17.59 20.31 -22.20
C ILE A 420 18.08 21.09 -20.99
N ASP A 421 19.39 21.05 -20.73
CA ASP A 421 20.08 21.96 -19.82
C ASP A 421 20.92 22.91 -20.69
N PRO A 422 20.49 24.17 -20.88
CA PRO A 422 21.26 25.14 -21.66
C PRO A 422 22.62 25.49 -21.04
N GLY A 423 22.86 25.12 -19.78
CA GLY A 423 24.02 25.52 -18.99
C GLY A 423 23.78 26.81 -18.20
N THR A 424 22.67 27.51 -18.45
CA THR A 424 22.28 28.70 -17.70
C THR A 424 22.02 28.35 -16.24
N THR A 425 22.49 29.20 -15.33
CA THR A 425 22.12 29.14 -13.91
C THR A 425 21.63 30.47 -13.39
N LEU A 426 20.76 30.39 -12.39
CA LEU A 426 20.20 31.51 -11.65
C LEU A 426 20.52 31.38 -10.17
N ASP A 427 20.74 32.52 -9.53
CA ASP A 427 20.91 32.58 -8.09
C ASP A 427 19.61 33.00 -7.42
N LEU A 428 18.97 32.09 -6.68
CA LEU A 428 17.72 32.33 -5.98
C LEU A 428 17.97 32.70 -4.51
N GLN A 429 17.12 33.57 -3.99
CA GLN A 429 17.01 33.85 -2.55
C GLN A 429 15.86 33.00 -1.98
N PRO A 430 16.14 31.92 -1.23
CA PRO A 430 15.15 30.95 -0.77
C PRO A 430 13.87 31.53 -0.17
N SER A 431 13.98 32.59 0.64
CA SER A 431 12.83 33.24 1.30
C SER A 431 11.78 33.83 0.34
N LEU A 432 12.15 34.11 -0.91
CA LEU A 432 11.21 34.58 -1.93
C LEU A 432 10.35 33.45 -2.50
N PHE A 433 10.82 32.20 -2.40
CA PHE A 433 10.24 31.06 -3.10
C PHE A 433 9.61 30.03 -2.15
N TRP A 434 10.20 29.82 -0.97
CA TRP A 434 9.69 28.86 0.01
C TRP A 434 9.93 29.29 1.46
N GLN A 435 9.19 28.67 2.37
CA GLN A 435 9.24 28.91 3.82
C GLN A 435 9.04 27.59 4.60
N PRO A 436 9.55 27.46 5.84
CA PRO A 436 10.39 28.45 6.53
C PRO A 436 11.79 28.57 5.90
N PRO A 437 12.51 29.69 6.11
CA PRO A 437 13.91 29.78 5.71
C PRO A 437 14.75 28.77 6.50
N LEU A 438 15.74 28.17 5.84
CA LEU A 438 16.68 27.25 6.48
C LEU A 438 17.99 27.99 6.80
N LEU A 439 18.50 27.82 8.03
CA LEU A 439 19.77 28.40 8.44
C LEU A 439 20.90 27.86 7.54
N GLY A 440 21.80 28.75 7.08
CA GLY A 440 22.87 28.40 6.14
C GLY A 440 22.46 28.34 4.67
N LEU A 441 21.16 28.28 4.36
CA LEU A 441 20.65 28.28 2.98
C LEU A 441 20.12 29.68 2.60
N THR A 442 21.01 30.66 2.50
CA THR A 442 20.64 32.04 2.15
C THR A 442 20.60 32.30 0.65
N LYS A 443 21.21 31.41 -0.15
CA LYS A 443 21.32 31.52 -1.61
C LYS A 443 21.42 30.13 -2.22
N VAL A 444 20.70 29.87 -3.31
CA VAL A 444 20.75 28.58 -4.03
C VAL A 444 20.95 28.86 -5.52
N THR A 445 21.93 28.21 -6.13
CA THR A 445 22.16 28.27 -7.58
C THR A 445 21.41 27.15 -8.27
N VAL A 446 20.50 27.51 -9.19
CA VAL A 446 19.58 26.58 -9.85
C VAL A 446 19.74 26.60 -11.37
N PRO A 447 19.46 25.49 -12.07
CA PRO A 447 19.37 25.43 -13.54
C PRO A 447 18.06 26.05 -14.04
N THR A 448 17.91 26.15 -15.36
CA THR A 448 16.63 26.45 -16.05
C THR A 448 16.36 25.37 -17.09
N TYR A 449 15.86 24.20 -16.67
CA TYR A 449 15.64 23.09 -17.60
C TYR A 449 14.47 23.36 -18.55
N CYS A 450 14.66 22.95 -19.81
CA CYS A 450 13.64 22.93 -20.85
C CYS A 450 13.45 21.50 -21.36
N PHE A 451 12.45 21.25 -22.19
CA PHE A 451 12.20 19.89 -22.69
C PHE A 451 11.93 19.88 -24.18
N LEU A 452 12.59 18.97 -24.89
CA LEU A 452 12.24 18.60 -26.26
C LEU A 452 11.40 17.33 -26.23
N ILE A 453 10.19 17.42 -26.78
CA ILE A 453 9.20 16.35 -26.82
C ILE A 453 8.94 15.98 -28.28
N SER A 454 9.16 14.72 -28.65
CA SER A 454 9.04 14.25 -30.03
C SER A 454 8.00 13.14 -30.16
N ALA A 455 6.99 13.36 -30.99
CA ALA A 455 5.96 12.39 -31.38
C ALA A 455 6.17 12.01 -32.86
N GLY A 456 7.04 11.03 -33.11
CA GLY A 456 7.52 10.75 -34.48
C GLY A 456 8.27 11.95 -35.05
N ASN A 457 7.76 12.54 -36.13
CA ASN A 457 8.36 13.71 -36.81
C ASN A 457 7.82 15.06 -36.30
N ARG A 458 7.00 15.06 -35.26
CA ARG A 458 6.47 16.28 -34.65
C ARG A 458 7.29 16.62 -33.40
N HIS A 459 7.88 17.80 -33.38
CA HIS A 459 8.80 18.23 -32.32
C HIS A 459 8.29 19.52 -31.67
N VAL A 460 8.04 19.46 -30.36
CA VAL A 460 7.64 20.63 -29.57
C VAL A 460 8.63 20.86 -28.43
N LEU A 461 8.81 22.12 -28.07
CA LEU A 461 9.55 22.52 -26.89
C LEU A 461 8.59 22.85 -25.76
N PHE A 462 8.93 22.48 -24.53
CA PHE A 462 8.30 22.96 -23.31
C PHE A 462 9.32 23.85 -22.58
N ASP A 463 9.04 25.15 -22.56
CA ASP A 463 9.91 26.27 -22.18
C ASP A 463 11.18 26.45 -23.03
N LEU A 464 11.77 27.64 -22.91
CA LEU A 464 13.01 28.06 -23.60
C LEU A 464 14.10 28.58 -22.66
N GLY A 465 13.85 28.59 -21.36
CA GLY A 465 14.83 29.05 -20.37
C GLY A 465 15.01 30.57 -20.40
N VAL A 466 16.21 31.02 -20.07
CA VAL A 466 16.61 32.44 -20.14
C VAL A 466 17.22 32.73 -21.50
N ARG A 467 16.80 33.83 -22.14
CA ARG A 467 17.41 34.28 -23.40
C ARG A 467 18.87 34.68 -23.23
N GLN A 468 19.67 34.44 -24.27
CA GLN A 468 21.11 34.76 -24.27
C GLN A 468 21.36 36.27 -24.06
N ASP A 469 20.52 37.11 -24.64
CA ASP A 469 20.56 38.57 -24.57
C ASP A 469 19.52 39.12 -23.59
N TRP A 470 19.50 38.59 -22.36
CA TRP A 470 18.50 38.94 -21.34
C TRP A 470 18.46 40.44 -21.01
N GLU A 471 19.52 41.19 -21.31
CA GLU A 471 19.56 42.66 -21.21
C GLU A 471 18.58 43.36 -22.17
N ASN A 472 18.07 42.66 -23.19
CA ASN A 472 17.03 43.14 -24.11
C ASN A 472 15.60 42.91 -23.60
N LEU A 473 15.42 42.28 -22.43
CA LEU A 473 14.12 42.20 -21.77
C LEU A 473 13.57 43.61 -21.46
N PRO A 474 12.27 43.74 -21.13
CA PRO A 474 11.72 45.02 -20.72
C PRO A 474 12.53 45.65 -19.57
N PRO A 475 12.73 46.98 -19.55
CA PRO A 475 13.61 47.63 -18.56
C PRO A 475 13.27 47.33 -17.09
N SER A 476 11.99 47.12 -16.78
CA SER A 476 11.51 46.71 -15.45
C SER A 476 12.02 45.32 -15.06
N VAL A 477 12.02 44.38 -16.00
CA VAL A 477 12.51 43.01 -15.80
C VAL A 477 14.02 42.99 -15.68
N VAL A 478 14.75 43.73 -16.53
CA VAL A 478 16.21 43.86 -16.43
C VAL A 478 16.62 44.41 -15.06
N SER A 479 15.92 45.45 -14.58
CA SER A 479 16.19 46.04 -13.27
C SER A 479 15.91 45.05 -12.12
N MET A 480 14.83 44.26 -12.23
CA MET A 480 14.50 43.22 -11.26
C MET A 480 15.58 42.13 -11.24
N VAL A 481 15.99 41.63 -12.40
CA VAL A 481 17.04 40.60 -12.53
C VAL A 481 18.33 41.07 -11.87
N GLN A 482 18.79 42.29 -12.18
CA GLN A 482 20.01 42.87 -11.60
C GLN A 482 19.93 43.04 -10.08
N ALA A 483 18.72 43.25 -9.53
CA ALA A 483 18.51 43.45 -8.11
C ALA A 483 18.38 42.14 -7.32
N GLN A 484 17.82 41.09 -7.92
CA GLN A 484 17.37 39.90 -7.19
C GLN A 484 18.16 38.63 -7.48
N THR A 485 18.77 38.51 -8.67
CA THR A 485 19.46 37.28 -9.09
C THR A 485 20.75 37.58 -9.86
N THR A 486 21.50 36.54 -10.19
CA THR A 486 22.64 36.60 -11.10
C THR A 486 22.44 35.49 -12.13
N ILE A 487 22.46 35.87 -13.41
CA ILE A 487 22.39 34.93 -14.53
C ILE A 487 23.81 34.56 -14.93
N GLN A 488 24.14 33.27 -14.95
CA GLN A 488 25.41 32.79 -15.47
C GLN A 488 25.22 31.93 -16.71
N ASN A 489 26.09 32.12 -17.71
CA ASN A 489 26.12 31.38 -18.98
C ASN A 489 24.78 31.35 -19.73
N PRO A 490 24.10 32.50 -19.94
CA PRO A 490 22.81 32.50 -20.64
C PRO A 490 23.00 31.99 -22.07
N ARG A 491 22.11 31.08 -22.49
CA ARG A 491 22.19 30.42 -23.80
C ARG A 491 20.80 30.09 -24.32
N ASN A 492 20.54 30.42 -25.59
CA ASN A 492 19.26 30.09 -26.21
C ASN A 492 19.15 28.58 -26.48
N VAL A 493 17.94 28.03 -26.33
CA VAL A 493 17.67 26.61 -26.65
C VAL A 493 17.87 26.31 -28.13
N SER A 494 17.58 27.25 -29.03
CA SER A 494 17.87 27.12 -30.47
C SER A 494 19.35 26.86 -30.74
N ASP A 495 20.26 27.57 -30.07
CA ASP A 495 21.70 27.34 -30.19
C ASP A 495 22.13 25.98 -29.62
N VAL A 496 21.42 25.47 -28.60
CA VAL A 496 21.66 24.11 -28.08
C VAL A 496 21.29 23.06 -29.15
N LEU A 497 20.13 23.22 -29.79
CA LEU A 497 19.66 22.31 -30.84
C LEU A 497 20.55 22.38 -32.10
N ASP A 498 20.89 23.59 -32.55
CA ASP A 498 21.60 23.79 -33.82
C ASP A 498 23.10 23.49 -33.74
N SER A 499 23.67 23.51 -32.53
CA SER A 499 25.07 23.15 -32.31
C SER A 499 25.31 21.65 -32.10
N ASP A 500 24.26 20.86 -31.82
CA ASP A 500 24.41 19.43 -31.61
C ASP A 500 24.44 18.66 -32.93
N THR A 501 25.50 17.87 -33.13
CA THR A 501 25.69 17.04 -34.33
C THR A 501 25.31 15.58 -34.08
N SER A 502 24.79 15.25 -32.89
CA SER A 502 24.43 13.90 -32.52
C SER A 502 23.03 13.51 -33.03
N SER A 503 22.74 12.20 -33.07
CA SER A 503 21.40 11.70 -33.39
C SER A 503 20.41 12.04 -32.25
N PRO A 504 19.19 12.55 -32.52
CA PRO A 504 18.48 12.52 -33.80
C PRO A 504 18.72 13.69 -34.76
N GLY A 505 19.53 14.70 -34.40
CA GLY A 505 19.81 15.86 -35.25
C GLY A 505 18.62 16.81 -35.44
N ILE A 506 17.75 16.92 -34.43
CA ILE A 506 16.60 17.85 -34.42
C ILE A 506 17.12 19.27 -34.23
N ARG A 507 16.80 20.16 -35.17
CA ARG A 507 17.23 21.55 -35.21
C ARG A 507 16.12 22.51 -34.80
N SER A 508 16.46 23.77 -34.55
CA SER A 508 15.50 24.85 -34.30
C SER A 508 14.45 24.98 -35.42
N THR A 509 14.84 24.68 -36.66
CA THR A 509 13.94 24.70 -37.83
C THR A 509 12.89 23.60 -37.85
N ASP A 510 13.06 22.55 -37.05
CA ASP A 510 12.19 21.38 -37.03
C ASP A 510 11.11 21.48 -35.93
N ILE A 511 11.14 22.55 -35.13
CA ILE A 511 10.23 22.77 -34.01
C ILE A 511 8.90 23.34 -34.51
N GLU A 512 7.81 22.57 -34.35
CA GLU A 512 6.46 22.98 -34.78
C GLU A 512 5.81 23.96 -33.79
N ALA A 513 6.16 23.87 -32.51
CA ALA A 513 5.61 24.71 -31.45
C ALA A 513 6.55 24.84 -30.24
N VAL A 514 6.51 26.00 -29.62
CA VAL A 514 7.05 26.27 -28.28
C VAL A 514 5.86 26.42 -27.34
N ILE A 515 5.78 25.55 -26.35
CA ILE A 515 4.79 25.58 -25.27
C ILE A 515 5.43 26.25 -24.08
N LEU A 516 4.91 27.40 -23.67
CA LEU A 516 5.38 28.08 -22.47
C LEU A 516 4.56 27.61 -21.27
N SER A 517 5.25 27.11 -20.24
CA SER A 517 4.65 26.84 -18.93
C SER A 517 4.05 28.13 -18.36
N HIS A 518 4.74 29.26 -18.52
CA HIS A 518 4.29 30.60 -18.19
C HIS A 518 5.22 31.69 -18.78
N ALA A 519 4.91 32.96 -18.52
CA ALA A 519 5.52 34.11 -19.20
C ALA A 519 6.63 34.84 -18.41
N HIS A 520 7.35 34.16 -17.50
CA HIS A 520 8.51 34.74 -16.81
C HIS A 520 9.81 34.63 -17.62
N PHE A 521 10.76 35.52 -17.32
CA PHE A 521 11.99 35.74 -18.08
C PHE A 521 12.91 34.51 -18.19
N ASP A 522 12.79 33.60 -17.24
CA ASP A 522 13.54 32.36 -17.08
C ASP A 522 12.88 31.15 -17.74
N HIS A 523 11.75 31.34 -18.41
CA HIS A 523 11.05 30.31 -19.19
C HIS A 523 10.76 30.73 -20.63
N VAL A 524 10.55 32.02 -20.90
CA VAL A 524 10.15 32.53 -22.23
C VAL A 524 11.26 32.45 -23.28
N GLY A 525 12.52 32.49 -22.86
CA GLY A 525 13.68 32.54 -23.75
C GLY A 525 13.58 33.62 -24.84
N ASP A 526 14.12 33.32 -26.03
CA ASP A 526 13.98 34.17 -27.21
C ASP A 526 13.27 33.40 -28.34
N PRO A 527 11.93 33.53 -28.44
CA PRO A 527 11.16 32.92 -29.52
C PRO A 527 11.61 33.37 -30.92
N SER A 528 12.24 34.54 -31.07
CA SER A 528 12.69 35.07 -32.37
C SER A 528 13.77 34.23 -33.04
N THR A 529 14.46 33.38 -32.26
CA THR A 529 15.46 32.43 -32.76
C THR A 529 14.87 31.20 -33.46
N PHE A 530 13.54 31.04 -33.44
CA PHE A 530 12.82 30.00 -34.16
C PHE A 530 12.12 30.57 -35.40
N PRO A 531 11.86 29.74 -36.44
CA PRO A 531 11.13 30.19 -37.62
C PRO A 531 9.79 30.86 -37.27
N PRO A 532 9.33 31.87 -38.03
CA PRO A 532 8.02 32.50 -37.81
C PRO A 532 6.82 31.53 -37.89
N SER A 533 7.01 30.36 -38.52
CA SER A 533 6.01 29.29 -38.57
C SER A 533 5.85 28.49 -37.27
N THR A 534 6.79 28.62 -36.32
CA THR A 534 6.72 27.93 -35.03
C THR A 534 5.64 28.56 -34.16
N ASN A 535 4.64 27.77 -33.77
CA ASN A 535 3.54 28.23 -32.95
C ASN A 535 4.01 28.55 -31.53
N LEU A 536 3.51 29.63 -30.94
CA LEU A 536 3.67 29.90 -29.52
C LEU A 536 2.40 29.45 -28.77
N VAL A 537 2.49 28.40 -27.97
CA VAL A 537 1.37 27.85 -27.19
C VAL A 537 1.47 28.35 -25.75
N VAL A 538 0.39 28.96 -25.24
CA VAL A 538 0.36 29.59 -23.92
C VAL A 538 -0.89 29.20 -23.15
N GLY A 539 -0.84 29.30 -21.82
CA GLY A 539 -1.97 29.00 -20.95
C GLY A 539 -3.05 30.07 -20.90
N PRO A 540 -4.20 29.78 -20.27
CA PRO A 540 -5.36 30.67 -20.27
C PRO A 540 -5.07 32.07 -19.71
N GLY A 541 -5.57 33.10 -20.40
CA GLY A 541 -5.50 34.51 -19.99
C GLY A 541 -4.16 35.19 -20.26
N ILE A 542 -3.16 34.48 -20.79
CA ILE A 542 -1.84 35.03 -21.07
C ILE A 542 -1.88 36.09 -22.16
N ARG A 543 -2.66 35.90 -23.24
CA ARG A 543 -2.77 36.90 -24.33
C ARG A 543 -3.24 38.25 -23.82
N ASP A 544 -4.27 38.25 -22.99
CA ASP A 544 -4.88 39.48 -22.48
C ASP A 544 -4.04 40.14 -21.38
N SER A 545 -3.25 39.37 -20.64
CA SER A 545 -2.48 39.87 -19.49
C SER A 545 -1.05 40.30 -19.84
N HIS A 546 -0.42 39.69 -20.85
CA HIS A 546 0.99 39.91 -21.18
C HIS A 546 1.21 40.60 -22.53
N TRP A 547 0.18 40.69 -23.39
CA TRP A 547 0.27 41.37 -24.68
C TRP A 547 -0.79 42.47 -24.87
N PRO A 548 -0.46 43.60 -25.53
CA PRO A 548 0.81 43.90 -26.20
C PRO A 548 1.98 44.05 -25.22
N GLY A 549 3.17 43.64 -25.68
CA GLY A 549 4.40 43.62 -24.90
C GLY A 549 5.16 44.95 -24.99
N TYR A 550 6.38 44.98 -24.46
CA TYR A 550 7.28 46.12 -24.63
C TYR A 550 7.86 46.12 -26.07
N PRO A 551 8.00 47.28 -26.73
CA PRO A 551 7.80 48.64 -26.20
C PRO A 551 6.38 49.20 -26.30
N THR A 552 5.42 48.51 -26.92
CA THR A 552 4.04 49.03 -27.06
C THR A 552 3.38 49.30 -25.69
N ASN A 553 3.61 48.41 -24.73
CA ASN A 553 3.22 48.58 -23.33
C ASN A 553 4.47 48.71 -22.44
N PRO A 554 4.80 49.93 -21.95
CA PRO A 554 5.96 50.15 -21.07
C PRO A 554 5.91 49.40 -19.74
N ALA A 555 4.74 48.93 -19.31
CA ALA A 555 4.57 48.17 -18.06
C ALA A 555 4.60 46.65 -18.28
N ALA A 556 4.70 46.17 -19.53
CA ALA A 556 4.75 44.74 -19.82
C ALA A 556 6.06 44.11 -19.34
N ILE A 557 5.99 42.81 -19.04
CA ILE A 557 7.15 41.99 -18.65
C ILE A 557 7.65 41.10 -19.81
N ASN A 558 6.94 41.09 -20.95
CA ASN A 558 7.32 40.41 -22.18
C ASN A 558 7.54 41.42 -23.31
N LEU A 559 8.09 40.96 -24.42
CA LEU A 559 8.35 41.79 -25.60
C LEU A 559 7.27 41.58 -26.67
N ASP A 560 7.02 42.63 -27.46
CA ASP A 560 6.21 42.51 -28.68
C ASP A 560 6.84 41.53 -29.69
N SER A 561 8.17 41.48 -29.73
CA SER A 561 8.93 40.58 -30.60
C SER A 561 8.67 39.10 -30.32
N ASP A 562 8.26 38.75 -29.10
CA ASP A 562 8.02 37.36 -28.69
C ASP A 562 6.86 36.73 -29.47
N ILE A 563 5.90 37.55 -29.92
CA ILE A 563 4.73 37.12 -30.70
C ILE A 563 4.72 37.68 -32.13
N GLN A 564 5.69 38.53 -32.48
CA GLN A 564 5.70 39.21 -33.76
C GLN A 564 5.82 38.20 -34.92
N GLY A 565 4.85 38.24 -35.83
CA GLY A 565 4.87 37.45 -37.07
C GLY A 565 4.66 35.95 -36.87
N ARG A 566 4.22 35.49 -35.69
CA ARG A 566 3.96 34.07 -35.41
C ARG A 566 2.56 33.79 -34.90
N PRO A 567 2.00 32.59 -35.13
CA PRO A 567 0.74 32.20 -34.52
C PRO A 567 0.91 31.99 -33.01
N VAL A 568 0.05 32.62 -32.22
CA VAL A 568 -0.09 32.32 -30.79
C VAL A 568 -1.29 31.42 -30.63
N ARG A 569 -1.23 30.36 -29.82
CA ARG A 569 -2.37 29.51 -29.46
C ARG A 569 -2.53 29.53 -27.95
N GLU A 570 -3.54 30.24 -27.47
CA GLU A 570 -3.93 30.16 -26.07
C GLU A 570 -4.80 28.91 -25.87
N ILE A 571 -4.44 28.07 -24.91
CA ILE A 571 -5.20 26.86 -24.62
C ILE A 571 -6.28 27.12 -23.57
N SER A 572 -7.35 26.34 -23.63
CA SER A 572 -8.42 26.29 -22.65
C SER A 572 -8.49 24.90 -22.04
N PHE A 573 -8.81 24.84 -20.75
CA PHE A 573 -9.06 23.61 -20.00
C PHE A 573 -10.56 23.39 -19.74
N ASP A 574 -11.43 24.12 -20.44
CA ASP A 574 -12.87 23.91 -20.38
C ASP A 574 -13.21 22.48 -20.83
N LYS A 575 -14.13 21.81 -20.13
CA LYS A 575 -14.55 20.44 -20.43
C LYS A 575 -15.19 20.27 -21.82
N THR A 576 -15.60 21.37 -22.45
CA THR A 576 -16.13 21.39 -23.80
C THR A 576 -15.04 21.38 -24.88
N GLU A 577 -13.78 21.65 -24.52
CA GLU A 577 -12.66 21.63 -25.45
C GLU A 577 -12.35 20.20 -25.94
N LYS A 578 -12.00 20.10 -27.22
CA LYS A 578 -11.61 18.82 -27.80
C LYS A 578 -10.27 18.38 -27.21
N GLY A 579 -10.27 17.23 -26.55
CA GLY A 579 -9.09 16.69 -25.85
C GLY A 579 -9.03 17.06 -24.37
N ALA A 580 -10.03 17.78 -23.84
CA ALA A 580 -10.13 18.02 -22.40
C ALA A 580 -10.33 16.69 -21.65
N VAL A 581 -9.52 16.48 -20.61
CA VAL A 581 -9.46 15.24 -19.84
C VAL A 581 -9.05 15.54 -18.40
N ALA A 582 -9.30 14.62 -17.47
CA ALA A 582 -8.74 14.69 -16.12
C ALA A 582 -7.55 13.74 -16.00
N ILE A 583 -6.43 14.24 -15.46
CA ILE A 583 -5.24 13.44 -15.14
C ILE A 583 -4.94 13.61 -13.66
N GLY A 584 -5.22 12.57 -12.86
CA GLY A 584 -5.27 12.67 -11.42
C GLY A 584 -6.21 13.79 -10.99
N SER A 585 -5.69 14.74 -10.22
CA SER A 585 -6.42 15.93 -9.75
C SER A 585 -6.27 17.15 -10.68
N PHE A 586 -5.65 17.00 -11.86
CA PHE A 586 -5.50 18.07 -12.86
C PHE A 586 -6.60 18.02 -13.91
N ASP A 587 -7.18 19.19 -14.22
CA ASP A 587 -7.80 19.40 -15.53
C ASP A 587 -6.67 19.49 -16.56
N ALA A 588 -6.83 18.79 -17.67
CA ALA A 588 -5.78 18.58 -18.65
C ALA A 588 -6.31 18.66 -20.08
N LEU A 589 -5.39 18.91 -21.01
CA LEU A 589 -5.63 18.88 -22.45
C LEU A 589 -4.67 17.90 -23.09
N ASP A 590 -5.19 16.89 -23.78
CA ASP A 590 -4.39 16.00 -24.64
C ASP A 590 -3.94 16.78 -25.89
N TYR A 591 -2.67 17.18 -25.90
CA TYR A 591 -2.12 18.10 -26.89
C TYR A 591 -2.04 17.49 -28.29
N PHE A 592 -1.63 16.21 -28.37
CA PHE A 592 -1.55 15.47 -29.63
C PHE A 592 -2.87 14.77 -29.98
N GLY A 593 -3.75 14.56 -28.99
CA GLY A 593 -5.03 13.87 -29.16
C GLY A 593 -4.90 12.34 -29.21
N ASP A 594 -3.75 11.81 -28.82
CA ASP A 594 -3.43 10.38 -28.85
C ASP A 594 -3.01 9.84 -27.46
N GLY A 595 -3.08 10.66 -26.42
CA GLY A 595 -2.76 10.29 -25.04
C GLY A 595 -1.27 10.21 -24.71
N SER A 596 -0.41 10.80 -25.54
CA SER A 596 1.04 10.79 -25.37
C SER A 596 1.62 12.05 -24.69
N LEU A 597 0.95 13.21 -24.82
CA LEU A 597 1.32 14.46 -24.15
C LEU A 597 0.09 15.21 -23.62
N TYR A 598 0.06 15.48 -22.33
CA TYR A 598 -0.98 16.25 -21.66
C TYR A 598 -0.42 17.58 -21.16
N LEU A 599 -1.11 18.68 -21.44
CA LEU A 599 -0.91 19.96 -20.75
C LEU A 599 -1.85 20.00 -19.54
N LEU A 600 -1.35 20.46 -18.40
CA LEU A 600 -2.05 20.39 -17.11
C LEU A 600 -2.28 21.79 -16.57
N ASN A 601 -3.51 22.07 -16.13
CA ASN A 601 -3.88 23.35 -15.54
C ASN A 601 -3.26 23.50 -14.14
N ALA A 602 -2.29 24.40 -14.00
CA ALA A 602 -1.48 24.56 -12.80
C ALA A 602 -1.48 26.03 -12.31
N PRO A 603 -2.65 26.60 -11.96
CA PRO A 603 -2.76 28.03 -11.66
C PRO A 603 -2.09 28.40 -10.34
N GLY A 604 -1.76 29.69 -10.21
CA GLY A 604 -1.42 30.34 -8.94
C GLY A 604 -0.02 30.93 -8.85
N HIS A 605 0.96 30.36 -9.55
CA HIS A 605 2.28 30.97 -9.69
C HIS A 605 2.17 32.27 -10.48
N SER A 606 1.81 32.18 -11.76
CA SER A 606 1.51 33.31 -12.64
C SER A 606 0.19 33.06 -13.38
N VAL A 607 -0.31 34.09 -14.08
CA VAL A 607 -1.43 33.92 -15.02
C VAL A 607 -1.03 32.88 -16.07
N GLY A 608 -1.98 32.01 -16.43
CA GLY A 608 -1.81 30.94 -17.40
C GLY A 608 -0.69 29.94 -17.12
N HIS A 609 -0.24 29.79 -15.87
CA HIS A 609 0.76 28.79 -15.53
C HIS A 609 0.26 27.36 -15.79
N MET A 610 1.09 26.53 -16.40
CA MET A 610 0.80 25.15 -16.79
C MET A 610 1.96 24.20 -16.48
N CYS A 611 1.63 22.93 -16.29
CA CYS A 611 2.60 21.83 -16.30
C CYS A 611 2.38 20.95 -17.53
N ALA A 612 3.30 20.02 -17.79
CA ALA A 612 3.08 18.98 -18.80
C ALA A 612 3.35 17.58 -18.25
N LEU A 613 2.64 16.59 -18.80
CA LEU A 613 2.83 15.17 -18.50
C LEU A 613 2.94 14.39 -19.80
N ALA A 614 4.10 13.77 -20.02
CA ALA A 614 4.41 13.01 -21.21
C ALA A 614 4.44 11.50 -20.91
N ARG A 615 3.73 10.70 -21.68
CA ARG A 615 3.79 9.23 -21.61
C ARG A 615 5.00 8.73 -22.38
N VAL A 616 5.91 8.03 -21.70
CA VAL A 616 7.19 7.58 -22.27
C VAL A 616 7.27 6.06 -22.44
N THR A 617 6.43 5.28 -21.76
CA THR A 617 6.25 3.83 -21.97
C THR A 617 4.78 3.44 -21.82
N VAL A 618 4.38 2.26 -22.34
CA VAL A 618 2.99 1.74 -22.31
C VAL A 618 2.83 0.36 -21.65
N SER A 619 3.92 -0.38 -21.42
CA SER A 619 3.85 -1.69 -20.78
C SER A 619 5.11 -1.99 -19.94
N PRO A 620 5.07 -1.72 -18.62
CA PRO A 620 4.07 -0.90 -17.93
C PRO A 620 4.14 0.56 -18.39
N ASP A 621 3.05 1.30 -18.17
CA ASP A 621 3.07 2.73 -18.46
C ASP A 621 4.03 3.49 -17.55
N SER A 622 4.59 4.57 -18.07
CA SER A 622 5.36 5.51 -17.27
C SER A 622 5.37 6.89 -17.91
N PHE A 623 5.56 7.91 -17.08
CA PHE A 623 5.39 9.29 -17.45
C PHE A 623 6.52 10.18 -16.93
N VAL A 624 6.78 11.27 -17.62
CA VAL A 624 7.63 12.37 -17.18
C VAL A 624 6.76 13.60 -16.97
N PHE A 625 6.79 14.15 -15.77
CA PHE A 625 6.09 15.37 -15.40
C PHE A 625 7.06 16.55 -15.41
N MET A 626 6.67 17.63 -16.08
CA MET A 626 7.44 18.86 -16.29
C MET A 626 6.74 19.99 -15.54
N GLY A 627 7.33 20.40 -14.41
CA GLY A 627 6.63 21.20 -13.40
C GLY A 627 6.65 22.72 -13.57
N GLY A 628 7.49 23.24 -14.47
CA GLY A 628 7.77 24.69 -14.54
C GLY A 628 8.13 25.23 -13.16
N ASP A 629 7.51 26.36 -12.81
CA ASP A 629 7.72 27.08 -11.55
C ASP A 629 6.72 26.75 -10.45
N SER A 630 5.94 25.68 -10.61
CA SER A 630 4.98 25.25 -9.58
C SER A 630 5.62 25.11 -8.20
N CYS A 631 6.91 24.76 -8.14
CA CYS A 631 7.77 24.95 -6.99
C CYS A 631 9.25 24.94 -7.41
N HIS A 632 10.08 25.71 -6.72
CA HIS A 632 11.49 25.93 -7.11
C HIS A 632 12.48 25.01 -6.36
N HIS A 633 11.99 24.18 -5.43
CA HIS A 633 12.82 23.28 -4.63
C HIS A 633 12.07 21.99 -4.30
N PRO A 634 12.69 20.79 -4.45
CA PRO A 634 12.02 19.50 -4.20
C PRO A 634 11.44 19.34 -2.79
N GLY A 635 12.04 20.00 -1.79
CA GLY A 635 11.54 20.03 -0.41
C GLY A 635 10.14 20.66 -0.24
N VAL A 636 9.61 21.36 -1.25
CA VAL A 636 8.22 21.87 -1.24
C VAL A 636 7.20 20.75 -1.49
N ILE A 637 7.61 19.70 -2.22
CA ILE A 637 6.76 18.56 -2.58
C ILE A 637 7.15 17.25 -1.88
N ARG A 638 8.21 17.25 -1.06
CA ARG A 638 8.74 16.06 -0.38
C ARG A 638 9.21 16.37 1.05
N PRO A 639 9.00 15.46 2.02
CA PRO A 639 8.20 14.24 1.93
C PRO A 639 6.68 14.52 1.88
N THR A 640 5.87 13.46 1.77
CA THR A 640 4.40 13.54 1.80
C THR A 640 3.81 12.37 2.56
N LYS A 641 2.52 12.45 2.93
CA LYS A 641 1.80 11.31 3.53
C LYS A 641 1.71 10.08 2.62
N TYR A 642 1.78 10.27 1.30
CA TYR A 642 1.78 9.18 0.33
C TYR A 642 3.17 8.52 0.22
N ARG A 643 4.24 9.29 0.44
CA ARG A 643 5.63 8.83 0.47
C ARG A 643 6.41 9.53 1.58
N PRO A 644 6.39 8.95 2.80
CA PRO A 644 7.20 9.44 3.90
C PRO A 644 8.69 9.35 3.58
N CYS A 645 9.50 10.17 4.26
CA CYS A 645 10.95 10.11 4.05
C CYS A 645 11.53 8.78 4.55
N PRO A 646 12.43 8.12 3.79
CA PRO A 646 13.12 6.92 4.26
C PRO A 646 14.12 7.24 5.39
N SER A 647 14.22 6.31 6.35
CA SER A 647 14.93 6.50 7.61
C SER A 647 16.45 6.76 7.52
N GLN A 648 17.03 6.65 6.33
CA GLN A 648 18.46 6.89 6.07
C GLN A 648 18.73 8.16 5.27
N ALA A 649 17.74 8.73 4.58
CA ALA A 649 17.95 9.86 3.66
C ALA A 649 17.61 11.23 4.29
N CYS A 650 16.79 11.26 5.35
CA CYS A 650 16.42 12.48 6.07
C CYS A 650 16.79 12.48 7.56
N HIS A 651 17.49 11.46 8.07
CA HIS A 651 17.83 11.38 9.49
C HIS A 651 19.24 11.92 9.75
N GLY A 652 19.36 12.81 10.74
CA GLY A 652 20.57 13.55 11.05
C GLY A 652 20.22 14.88 11.72
N ARG A 653 20.88 15.97 11.35
CA ARG A 653 20.52 17.32 11.83
C ARG A 653 19.20 17.84 11.24
N LEU A 654 18.76 17.30 10.11
CA LEU A 654 17.48 17.68 9.48
C LEU A 654 16.29 17.43 10.42
N SER A 655 16.28 16.32 11.18
CA SER A 655 15.20 15.99 12.12
C SER A 655 15.12 16.93 13.33
N HIS A 656 16.19 17.66 13.64
CA HIS A 656 16.22 18.65 14.72
C HIS A 656 15.82 20.06 14.24
N CYS A 657 16.00 20.36 12.95
CA CYS A 657 15.75 21.69 12.39
C CYS A 657 14.35 21.83 11.78
N THR A 658 13.75 20.74 11.28
CA THR A 658 12.40 20.76 10.75
C THR A 658 11.48 20.11 11.78
N SER A 659 10.62 20.89 12.45
CA SER A 659 9.63 20.38 13.42
C SER A 659 8.53 19.51 12.79
N GLN A 660 8.77 18.99 11.60
CA GLN A 660 7.79 18.41 10.69
C GLN A 660 7.92 16.90 10.69
N SER A 661 6.77 16.26 10.53
CA SER A 661 6.63 14.80 10.44
C SER A 661 7.43 14.24 9.25
N ASP A 662 7.86 12.98 9.31
CA ASP A 662 8.45 12.27 8.17
C ASP A 662 7.50 12.19 6.95
N SER A 663 6.23 12.57 7.14
CA SER A 663 5.16 12.58 6.15
C SER A 663 4.75 14.00 5.68
N GLU A 664 5.48 15.05 6.06
CA GLU A 664 5.18 16.45 5.70
C GLU A 664 6.34 17.12 4.97
N SER A 665 6.03 17.90 3.92
CA SER A 665 7.06 18.51 3.08
C SER A 665 7.91 19.51 3.87
N PHE A 666 9.23 19.49 3.64
CA PHE A 666 10.20 20.32 4.37
C PHE A 666 9.90 21.82 4.26
N PHE A 667 9.34 22.23 3.13
CA PHE A 667 8.97 23.61 2.86
C PHE A 667 7.52 23.71 2.35
N THR A 668 6.96 24.90 2.47
CA THR A 668 5.77 25.35 1.74
C THR A 668 6.14 26.52 0.84
N LEU A 669 5.34 26.81 -0.18
CA LEU A 669 5.55 27.98 -1.02
C LEU A 669 5.55 29.28 -0.20
N SER A 670 6.36 30.24 -0.65
CA SER A 670 6.29 31.62 -0.17
C SER A 670 5.17 32.38 -0.92
N PRO A 671 4.36 33.21 -0.25
CA PRO A 671 3.33 34.01 -0.91
C PRO A 671 3.90 35.18 -1.74
N VAL A 672 5.21 35.46 -1.64
CA VAL A 672 5.83 36.68 -2.17
C VAL A 672 5.79 36.73 -3.70
N LEU A 673 6.09 35.62 -4.37
CA LEU A 673 6.17 35.53 -5.83
C LEU A 673 4.98 34.79 -6.47
N THR A 674 3.89 34.56 -5.73
CA THR A 674 2.70 33.89 -6.25
C THR A 674 1.59 34.88 -6.58
N SER A 675 1.11 34.89 -7.82
CA SER A 675 -0.05 35.70 -8.24
C SER A 675 -1.34 35.34 -7.48
N ASN A 676 -1.51 34.06 -7.15
CA ASN A 676 -2.58 33.57 -6.28
C ASN A 676 -2.07 32.41 -5.41
N TYR A 677 -1.67 32.77 -4.19
CA TYR A 677 -1.07 31.84 -3.23
C TYR A 677 -1.94 30.61 -2.94
N ALA A 678 -3.26 30.79 -2.76
CA ALA A 678 -4.15 29.68 -2.47
C ALA A 678 -4.29 28.70 -3.65
N ALA A 679 -4.30 29.21 -4.88
CA ALA A 679 -4.29 28.37 -6.07
C ALA A 679 -2.94 27.65 -6.23
N ALA A 680 -1.82 28.35 -5.95
CA ALA A 680 -0.48 27.78 -6.05
C ALA A 680 -0.28 26.60 -5.08
N LEU A 681 -0.76 26.74 -3.83
CA LEU A 681 -0.74 25.66 -2.85
C LEU A 681 -1.53 24.43 -3.33
N LYS A 682 -2.73 24.65 -3.90
CA LYS A 682 -3.51 23.55 -4.50
C LYS A 682 -2.78 22.88 -5.65
N THR A 683 -2.11 23.65 -6.51
CA THR A 683 -1.28 23.10 -7.59
C THR A 683 -0.15 22.23 -7.02
N VAL A 684 0.56 22.70 -5.99
CA VAL A 684 1.58 21.92 -5.28
C VAL A 684 1.01 20.62 -4.69
N ASP A 685 -0.17 20.66 -4.09
CA ASP A 685 -0.81 19.45 -3.54
C ASP A 685 -1.13 18.42 -4.63
N LYS A 686 -1.60 18.86 -5.80
CA LYS A 686 -1.78 17.98 -6.96
C LYS A 686 -0.46 17.38 -7.46
N ILE A 687 0.64 18.14 -7.41
CA ILE A 687 1.98 17.63 -7.77
C ILE A 687 2.46 16.60 -6.76
N LYS A 688 2.22 16.81 -5.46
CA LYS A 688 2.54 15.82 -4.40
C LYS A 688 1.85 14.49 -4.66
N GLU A 689 0.62 14.52 -5.17
CA GLU A 689 -0.10 13.30 -5.55
C GLU A 689 0.59 12.55 -6.71
N LEU A 690 1.02 13.27 -7.75
CA LEU A 690 1.74 12.68 -8.89
C LEU A 690 3.15 12.21 -8.52
N ASP A 691 3.87 12.98 -7.71
CA ASP A 691 5.22 12.61 -7.24
C ASP A 691 5.19 11.28 -6.48
N ALA A 692 4.09 10.99 -5.78
CA ALA A 692 3.92 9.75 -5.03
C ALA A 692 3.79 8.49 -5.91
N LEU A 693 3.63 8.60 -7.23
CA LEU A 693 3.41 7.46 -8.11
C LEU A 693 4.74 6.88 -8.64
N ASP A 694 4.92 5.56 -8.57
CA ASP A 694 6.13 4.89 -9.08
C ASP A 694 6.24 4.87 -10.61
N ASN A 695 5.18 5.27 -11.31
CA ASN A 695 5.15 5.40 -12.77
C ASN A 695 5.20 6.86 -13.24
N VAL A 696 5.41 7.85 -12.37
CA VAL A 696 5.59 9.26 -12.76
C VAL A 696 6.95 9.77 -12.26
N PHE A 697 7.73 10.39 -13.14
CA PHE A 697 8.97 11.06 -12.77
C PHE A 697 8.80 12.58 -12.85
N VAL A 698 8.73 13.22 -11.68
CA VAL A 698 8.58 14.68 -11.53
C VAL A 698 9.93 15.37 -11.68
N ILE A 699 10.01 16.28 -12.65
CA ILE A 699 11.16 17.14 -12.92
C ILE A 699 10.71 18.60 -12.75
N LEU A 700 11.36 19.30 -11.82
CA LEU A 700 11.20 20.75 -11.61
C LEU A 700 12.27 21.49 -12.42
N ALA A 701 11.94 22.67 -12.97
CA ALA A 701 12.83 23.42 -13.84
C ALA A 701 14.16 23.81 -13.15
N HIS A 702 14.09 24.02 -11.83
CA HIS A 702 15.17 24.51 -10.99
C HIS A 702 15.81 23.44 -10.08
N ASP A 703 15.58 22.15 -10.33
CA ASP A 703 16.17 21.07 -9.52
C ASP A 703 17.62 20.77 -9.94
N ASN A 704 18.58 21.45 -9.30
CA ASN A 704 20.01 21.26 -9.56
C ASN A 704 20.48 19.82 -9.25
N THR A 705 19.77 19.05 -8.42
CA THR A 705 20.19 17.70 -8.02
C THR A 705 20.14 16.69 -9.17
N LEU A 706 19.45 17.02 -10.27
CA LEU A 706 19.38 16.16 -11.45
C LEU A 706 20.67 16.20 -12.29
N ARG A 707 21.47 17.27 -12.24
CA ARG A 707 22.74 17.37 -12.94
C ARG A 707 23.68 16.23 -12.54
N GLY A 708 24.23 15.54 -13.53
CA GLY A 708 25.09 14.37 -13.32
C GLY A 708 24.38 13.10 -12.82
N ASN A 709 23.06 13.15 -12.59
CA ASN A 709 22.29 12.01 -12.08
C ASN A 709 21.30 11.41 -13.08
N VAL A 710 20.95 12.15 -14.13
CA VAL A 710 20.05 11.70 -15.22
C VAL A 710 20.65 11.99 -16.59
N ASN A 711 20.00 11.49 -17.63
CA ASN A 711 20.32 11.81 -19.01
C ASN A 711 19.78 13.20 -19.37
N PHE A 712 20.62 14.01 -20.02
CA PHE A 712 20.23 15.25 -20.67
C PHE A 712 20.32 15.10 -22.19
N TYR A 713 19.70 16.04 -22.90
CA TYR A 713 19.81 16.19 -24.34
C TYR A 713 21.28 16.08 -24.76
N PRO A 714 21.59 15.25 -25.78
CA PRO A 714 20.67 14.69 -26.78
C PRO A 714 19.97 13.38 -26.42
N LEU A 715 20.30 12.79 -25.27
CA LEU A 715 19.75 11.50 -24.85
C LEU A 715 18.30 11.64 -24.35
N THR A 716 17.49 10.62 -24.63
CA THR A 716 16.15 10.53 -24.05
C THR A 716 16.21 10.13 -22.58
N ILE A 717 15.13 10.48 -21.87
CA ILE A 717 14.89 10.07 -20.49
C ILE A 717 13.76 9.02 -20.37
N ASN A 718 13.27 8.50 -21.50
CA ASN A 718 12.14 7.56 -21.55
C ASN A 718 12.34 6.30 -20.71
N ASP A 719 13.58 5.83 -20.57
CA ASP A 719 13.94 4.64 -19.79
C ASP A 719 14.27 4.93 -18.32
N TRP A 720 13.90 6.12 -17.80
CA TRP A 720 14.16 6.56 -16.42
C TRP A 720 13.73 5.53 -15.38
N ARG A 721 12.61 4.83 -15.62
CA ARG A 721 12.05 3.84 -14.69
C ARG A 721 12.92 2.59 -14.63
N ALA A 722 13.39 2.12 -15.78
CA ALA A 722 14.30 0.97 -15.88
C ALA A 722 15.68 1.32 -15.30
N LYS A 723 16.18 2.53 -15.53
CA LYS A 723 17.44 3.03 -14.94
C LYS A 723 17.33 3.43 -13.47
N GLY A 724 16.12 3.43 -12.89
CA GLY A 724 15.89 3.79 -11.50
C GLY A 724 16.11 5.27 -11.16
N TYR A 725 16.12 6.17 -12.16
CA TYR A 725 16.39 7.60 -11.96
C TYR A 725 15.46 8.22 -10.92
N GLY A 726 14.15 8.00 -11.03
CA GLY A 726 13.16 8.53 -10.08
C GLY A 726 13.29 8.00 -8.65
N LYS A 727 13.96 6.87 -8.42
CA LYS A 727 14.30 6.40 -7.06
C LYS A 727 15.62 7.01 -6.58
N LYS A 728 16.60 7.10 -7.47
CA LYS A 728 17.94 7.63 -7.19
C LYS A 728 17.93 9.12 -6.84
N THR A 729 17.18 9.94 -7.59
CA THR A 729 17.24 11.40 -7.46
C THR A 729 16.30 11.98 -6.42
N ARG A 730 15.26 11.24 -6.04
CA ARG A 730 14.13 11.72 -5.23
C ARG A 730 14.51 12.46 -3.96
N TRP A 731 15.53 11.97 -3.26
CA TRP A 731 15.97 12.47 -1.96
C TRP A 731 17.36 13.12 -2.00
N LEU A 732 17.94 13.35 -3.19
CA LEU A 732 19.29 13.93 -3.29
C LEU A 732 19.35 15.35 -2.72
N PHE A 733 18.23 16.09 -2.75
CA PHE A 733 18.14 17.42 -2.17
C PHE A 733 18.33 17.41 -0.64
N CYS A 734 18.07 16.31 0.06
CA CYS A 734 18.30 16.25 1.51
C CYS A 734 19.77 16.47 1.86
N LYS A 735 20.69 15.97 1.02
CA LYS A 735 22.13 16.22 1.19
C LYS A 735 22.52 17.69 1.00
N GLU A 736 21.85 18.39 0.08
CA GLU A 736 22.01 19.84 -0.09
C GLU A 736 21.62 20.59 1.19
N LEU A 737 20.48 20.21 1.79
CA LEU A 737 20.01 20.78 3.04
C LEU A 737 20.96 20.49 4.21
N GLU A 738 21.51 19.27 4.30
CA GLU A 738 22.51 18.91 5.31
C GLU A 738 23.79 19.74 5.19
N ASN A 739 24.33 19.86 3.97
CA ASN A 739 25.54 20.65 3.73
C ASN A 739 25.35 22.14 4.12
N ALA A 740 24.17 22.70 3.84
CA ALA A 740 23.85 24.07 4.20
C ALA A 740 23.88 24.27 5.72
N LEU A 741 23.33 23.32 6.47
CA LEU A 741 23.38 23.33 7.94
C LEU A 741 24.81 23.19 8.46
N GLU A 742 25.65 22.33 7.88
CA GLU A 742 27.06 22.18 8.27
C GLU A 742 27.86 23.47 8.06
N SER A 743 27.62 24.18 6.96
CA SER A 743 28.33 25.44 6.66
C SER A 743 27.98 26.62 7.58
N SER A 744 26.92 26.47 8.38
CA SER A 744 26.41 27.52 9.27
C SER A 744 26.93 27.45 10.71
N GLU A 745 27.66 26.38 11.05
CA GLU A 745 28.42 26.21 12.30
C GLU A 745 29.88 26.65 12.13
#